data_AF-A0A1X7I2J6-F1
#
_entry.id   AF-A0A1X7I2J6-F1
#
_cell.length_a   1.000
_cell.length_b   1.000
_cell.length_c   1.000
_cell.angle_alpha   90.00
_cell.angle_beta   90.00
_cell.angle_gamma   90.00
#
_symmetry.space_group_name_H-M   'P 1'
#
loop_
_entity.id
_entity.type
_entity.pdbx_description
1 polymer ?
#
loop_
_entity_poly.entity_id
_entity_poly.type
_entity_poly.pdbx_seq_one_letter_code
_entity_poly.pdbx_strand_id
1 'polypeptide(L)'
;MSKFNLNLVLLALLNFYLSHGQYTDAPEPYGPLPTERQLAWHNLEYYGFIHFNMNTFTNMEWGMGSEKPSQFNPTQLDARQWAKTIKEAGMKGVIITAKHHDGFCLWPSKYTEHSVKNSPWKNGKGDVLKDLSEACAEYGLKMGVYLSPWDRNHADYGKPEYVTYFHNQLRELLTNYGQIFEVWFDGANGGSGYYGGANETRKIDNKTYYQWDKAIAIIRELQPNAVIFGDGGPGVRWVGNEEGWANETNWSLLERNKVYPGYSKYKELRSGHENGTHWVPAECDVSIRPGWYYHPSEDSQVKSLEHLVKIYYESVGRNASLLLNLPVDDRGLVHERDSVQLMALKEQINKDFANNIAKTAKVGATNVRGNHSKFGAGKVIDGDNNTYWTTDEGVTTASLTLNFDSPTEVNRILLQEYIALGQRVYGFNVEARIDGNWKLIDTQTTIGVKRILRFDTVEVSAVRVNITASKAAPVISNIELYRAPNLLTQPIIKRDKSGVVSMEVSDKNIDIHYTLDGSEPTEKSPKYQSGFRIDKPTTIKALAYNPENREKTSVKEMYFDISKKDWKVLKVSAGKLGDAHRLIDDNPNSTWVSAASDTAVEVVVDLGEVQRLQGFTYMPVRGRWPVGIVSQYEFSISRDNKTWSVAATGEFANIKNNPIKQTVSFKTTKARFVKLKGVKIIDDDKRMSVGEIGVITKQ
;
A
#
# COMPACT_ATOMS: atom_id res chain seq x y z
N MET A 1 -62.74 65.82 4.15
CA MET A 1 -61.35 65.74 4.63
C MET A 1 -61.18 64.35 5.28
N SER A 2 -61.01 63.21 4.62
CA SER A 2 -60.21 62.81 3.44
C SER A 2 -58.73 63.17 3.59
N LYS A 3 -57.89 62.13 3.73
CA LYS A 3 -56.43 62.09 3.99
C LYS A 3 -56.02 62.07 5.46
N PHE A 4 -56.18 60.95 6.18
CA PHE A 4 -55.26 60.62 7.29
C PHE A 4 -55.23 59.15 7.77
N ASN A 5 -55.87 58.18 7.10
CA ASN A 5 -55.94 56.80 7.63
C ASN A 5 -55.60 55.67 6.63
N LEU A 6 -54.84 55.95 5.55
CA LEU A 6 -54.38 54.89 4.63
C LEU A 6 -52.86 54.63 4.67
N ASN A 7 -52.06 55.54 5.23
CA ASN A 7 -50.59 55.40 5.24
C ASN A 7 -50.03 54.63 6.44
N LEU A 8 -50.78 54.44 7.54
CA LEU A 8 -50.31 53.63 8.67
C LEU A 8 -50.58 52.12 8.51
N VAL A 9 -51.60 51.73 7.75
CA VAL A 9 -51.90 50.31 7.49
C VAL A 9 -51.00 49.77 6.36
N LEU A 10 -50.62 50.60 5.37
CA LEU A 10 -49.66 50.18 4.34
C LEU A 10 -48.21 50.10 4.86
N LEU A 11 -47.78 50.90 5.84
CA LEU A 11 -46.43 50.77 6.43
C LEU A 11 -46.32 49.62 7.45
N ALA A 12 -47.43 49.18 8.05
CA ALA A 12 -47.46 47.98 8.88
C ALA A 12 -47.51 46.70 8.02
N LEU A 13 -48.07 46.76 6.81
CA LEU A 13 -48.05 45.65 5.85
C LEU A 13 -46.76 45.58 5.01
N LEU A 14 -46.00 46.68 4.86
CA LEU A 14 -44.67 46.64 4.23
C LEU A 14 -43.53 46.24 5.17
N ASN A 15 -43.70 46.35 6.49
CA ASN A 15 -42.69 45.89 7.47
C ASN A 15 -42.91 44.45 7.97
N PHE A 16 -43.98 43.78 7.54
CA PHE A 16 -44.19 42.34 7.80
C PHE A 16 -43.76 41.43 6.63
N TYR A 17 -43.23 41.99 5.54
CA TYR A 17 -42.70 41.23 4.40
C TYR A 17 -41.17 41.26 4.26
N LEU A 18 -40.45 41.83 5.24
CA LEU A 18 -38.98 41.95 5.20
C LEU A 18 -38.24 41.05 6.19
N SER A 19 -38.82 39.93 6.62
CA SER A 19 -38.13 39.00 7.53
C SER A 19 -38.51 37.52 7.41
N HIS A 20 -38.88 37.01 6.23
CA HIS A 20 -39.01 35.55 6.02
C HIS A 20 -38.58 35.11 4.61
N GLY A 21 -37.48 35.69 4.10
CA GLY A 21 -36.72 35.01 3.06
C GLY A 21 -36.07 33.78 3.69
N GLN A 22 -36.76 32.63 3.67
CA GLN A 22 -36.11 31.35 3.95
C GLN A 22 -34.93 31.24 2.98
N TYR A 23 -33.71 31.26 3.49
CA TYR A 23 -32.51 31.02 2.69
C TYR A 23 -32.57 29.58 2.15
N THR A 24 -33.12 29.40 0.95
CA THR A 24 -33.25 28.09 0.25
C THR A 24 -32.06 27.77 -0.66
N ASP A 25 -31.10 28.68 -0.75
CA ASP A 25 -29.92 28.50 -1.59
C ASP A 25 -28.93 27.53 -0.94
N ALA A 26 -28.16 26.84 -1.81
CA ALA A 26 -27.06 26.00 -1.38
C ALA A 26 -26.05 26.81 -0.55
N PRO A 27 -25.36 26.19 0.42
CA PRO A 27 -24.26 26.86 1.10
C PRO A 27 -23.18 27.20 0.08
N GLU A 28 -22.57 28.38 0.24
CA GLU A 28 -21.45 28.79 -0.60
C GLU A 28 -20.28 27.79 -0.50
N PRO A 29 -19.50 27.58 -1.57
CA PRO A 29 -18.28 26.78 -1.50
C PRO A 29 -17.31 27.35 -0.45
N TYR A 30 -16.54 26.48 0.21
CA TYR A 30 -15.59 26.88 1.23
C TYR A 30 -14.17 26.39 0.92
N GLY A 31 -13.20 27.31 0.95
CA GLY A 31 -11.79 26.99 0.74
C GLY A 31 -11.48 26.56 -0.70
N PRO A 32 -10.29 25.96 -0.95
CA PRO A 32 -9.94 25.45 -2.26
C PRO A 32 -10.89 24.32 -2.68
N LEU A 33 -11.25 24.29 -3.96
CA LEU A 33 -12.20 23.33 -4.52
C LEU A 33 -11.51 22.35 -5.47
N PRO A 34 -11.97 21.09 -5.52
CA PRO A 34 -11.57 20.18 -6.58
C PRO A 34 -12.05 20.70 -7.94
N THR A 35 -11.19 20.58 -8.94
CA THR A 35 -11.60 20.71 -10.34
C THR A 35 -12.41 19.49 -10.79
N GLU A 36 -13.17 19.59 -11.90
CA GLU A 36 -13.94 18.46 -12.45
C GLU A 36 -13.08 17.19 -12.68
N ARG A 37 -11.84 17.36 -13.17
CA ARG A 37 -10.90 16.24 -13.34
C ARG A 37 -10.46 15.60 -12.02
N GLN A 38 -10.33 16.39 -10.95
CA GLN A 38 -10.04 15.86 -9.61
C GLN A 38 -11.26 15.17 -9.00
N LEU A 39 -12.48 15.66 -9.25
CA LEU A 39 -13.71 14.94 -8.89
C LEU A 39 -13.80 13.60 -9.63
N ALA A 40 -13.53 13.59 -10.93
CA ALA A 40 -13.50 12.36 -11.72
C ALA A 40 -12.42 11.38 -11.24
N TRP A 41 -11.26 11.89 -10.80
CA TRP A 41 -10.19 11.10 -10.21
C TRP A 41 -10.57 10.52 -8.85
N HIS A 42 -11.20 11.30 -7.97
CA HIS A 42 -11.69 10.82 -6.67
C HIS A 42 -12.65 9.65 -6.81
N ASN A 43 -13.49 9.67 -7.85
CA ASN A 43 -14.40 8.57 -8.17
C ASN A 43 -13.70 7.27 -8.58
N LEU A 44 -12.37 7.31 -8.85
CA LEU A 44 -11.60 6.09 -9.11
C LEU A 44 -11.42 5.27 -7.83
N GLU A 45 -11.02 5.93 -6.75
CA GLU A 45 -10.72 5.37 -5.41
C GLU A 45 -9.56 4.37 -5.38
N TYR A 46 -9.55 3.41 -6.30
CA TYR A 46 -8.63 2.28 -6.34
C TYR A 46 -8.26 1.94 -7.78
N TYR A 47 -6.97 1.96 -8.09
CA TYR A 47 -6.43 1.64 -9.42
C TYR A 47 -5.04 1.02 -9.35
N GLY A 48 -4.61 0.41 -10.46
CA GLY A 48 -3.37 -0.36 -10.54
C GLY A 48 -2.17 0.47 -10.95
N PHE A 49 -0.99 0.02 -10.55
CA PHE A 49 0.30 0.43 -11.11
C PHE A 49 0.96 -0.80 -11.73
N ILE A 50 1.57 -0.64 -12.90
CA ILE A 50 2.43 -1.66 -13.52
C ILE A 50 3.84 -1.10 -13.62
N HIS A 51 4.73 -1.68 -12.82
CA HIS A 51 6.18 -1.61 -13.05
C HIS A 51 6.59 -2.77 -13.93
N PHE A 52 6.97 -2.45 -15.16
CA PHE A 52 7.49 -3.38 -16.14
C PHE A 52 8.47 -2.64 -17.04
N ASN A 53 9.73 -3.05 -17.04
CA ASN A 53 10.81 -2.41 -17.80
C ASN A 53 12.06 -3.30 -17.75
N MET A 54 13.21 -2.80 -18.16
CA MET A 54 14.48 -3.51 -18.17
C MET A 54 14.85 -4.12 -16.81
N ASN A 55 14.47 -3.43 -15.74
CA ASN A 55 14.59 -3.81 -14.34
C ASN A 55 13.99 -5.20 -14.02
N THR A 56 12.92 -5.59 -14.71
CA THR A 56 12.35 -6.95 -14.63
C THR A 56 13.35 -8.02 -15.09
N PHE A 57 14.13 -7.73 -16.14
CA PHE A 57 15.09 -8.66 -16.76
C PHE A 57 16.48 -8.62 -16.11
N THR A 58 16.79 -7.56 -15.37
CA THR A 58 18.04 -7.42 -14.60
C THR A 58 17.89 -7.73 -13.13
N ASN A 59 16.67 -8.02 -12.66
CA ASN A 59 16.35 -8.28 -11.26
C ASN A 59 16.79 -7.11 -10.35
N MET A 60 16.54 -5.88 -10.80
CA MET A 60 16.89 -4.64 -10.10
C MET A 60 15.64 -3.81 -9.85
N GLU A 61 15.55 -3.15 -8.71
CA GLU A 61 14.52 -2.13 -8.50
C GLU A 61 14.81 -0.89 -9.35
N TRP A 62 16.08 -0.45 -9.43
CA TRP A 62 16.54 0.70 -10.22
C TRP A 62 17.72 0.34 -11.13
N GLY A 63 17.48 0.20 -12.43
CA GLY A 63 18.52 0.02 -13.44
C GLY A 63 19.45 1.22 -13.58
N MET A 64 20.68 0.98 -14.05
CA MET A 64 21.79 1.93 -14.13
C MET A 64 21.78 2.78 -15.41
N GLY A 65 20.94 2.43 -16.38
CA GLY A 65 20.80 3.04 -17.70
C GLY A 65 21.78 2.50 -18.75
N SER A 66 22.64 1.54 -18.38
CA SER A 66 23.60 0.88 -19.28
C SER A 66 23.11 -0.47 -19.80
N GLU A 67 21.92 -0.89 -19.35
CA GLU A 67 21.28 -2.12 -19.79
C GLU A 67 21.10 -2.12 -21.31
N LYS A 68 21.18 -3.29 -21.92
CA LYS A 68 21.11 -3.42 -23.37
C LYS A 68 19.66 -3.68 -23.78
N PRO A 69 19.11 -2.99 -24.79
CA PRO A 69 17.79 -3.30 -25.34
C PRO A 69 17.57 -4.79 -25.68
N SER A 70 18.65 -5.52 -26.00
CA SER A 70 18.61 -6.96 -26.25
C SER A 70 18.22 -7.83 -25.04
N GLN A 71 18.28 -7.28 -23.81
CA GLN A 71 17.85 -7.97 -22.59
C GLN A 71 16.32 -7.93 -22.40
N PHE A 72 15.63 -6.96 -23.02
CA PHE A 72 14.18 -6.89 -22.98
C PHE A 72 13.58 -7.91 -23.96
N ASN A 73 13.12 -9.06 -23.44
CA ASN A 73 12.57 -10.11 -24.28
C ASN A 73 11.52 -10.97 -23.55
N PRO A 74 10.36 -10.40 -23.19
CA PRO A 74 9.32 -11.18 -22.54
C PRO A 74 8.81 -12.29 -23.46
N THR A 75 8.66 -13.49 -22.90
CA THR A 75 8.38 -14.70 -23.69
C THR A 75 6.90 -14.84 -24.09
N GLN A 76 5.99 -14.25 -23.32
CA GLN A 76 4.55 -14.46 -23.38
C GLN A 76 3.76 -13.20 -22.99
N LEU A 77 4.29 -12.00 -23.32
CA LEU A 77 3.65 -10.75 -22.92
C LEU A 77 2.19 -10.68 -23.37
N ASP A 78 1.30 -10.47 -22.41
CA ASP A 78 -0.14 -10.30 -22.65
C ASP A 78 -0.72 -9.17 -21.78
N ALA A 79 -0.83 -7.97 -22.35
CA ALA A 79 -1.44 -6.83 -21.68
C ALA A 79 -2.95 -7.01 -21.40
N ARG A 80 -3.63 -7.92 -22.12
CA ARG A 80 -5.03 -8.26 -21.81
C ARG A 80 -5.12 -9.05 -20.51
N GLN A 81 -4.15 -9.90 -20.20
CA GLN A 81 -4.07 -10.59 -18.90
C GLN A 81 -3.89 -9.58 -17.75
N TRP A 82 -3.11 -8.51 -17.97
CA TRP A 82 -2.95 -7.44 -16.99
C TRP A 82 -4.27 -6.68 -16.78
N ALA A 83 -4.87 -6.19 -17.86
CA ALA A 83 -6.13 -5.44 -17.82
C ALA A 83 -7.27 -6.26 -17.22
N LYS A 84 -7.38 -7.55 -17.58
CA LYS A 84 -8.35 -8.47 -16.98
C LYS A 84 -8.15 -8.60 -15.47
N THR A 85 -6.92 -8.88 -15.02
CA THR A 85 -6.61 -9.02 -13.60
C THR A 85 -6.95 -7.75 -12.81
N ILE A 86 -6.61 -6.58 -13.35
CA ILE A 86 -6.91 -5.28 -12.76
C ILE A 86 -8.42 -5.06 -12.67
N LYS A 87 -9.15 -5.31 -13.75
CA LYS A 87 -10.61 -5.17 -13.79
C LYS A 87 -11.31 -6.09 -12.80
N GLU A 88 -10.92 -7.36 -12.76
CA GLU A 88 -11.49 -8.38 -11.86
C GLU A 88 -11.15 -8.06 -10.40
N ALA A 89 -10.00 -7.43 -10.12
CA ALA A 89 -9.64 -6.93 -8.79
C ALA A 89 -10.48 -5.70 -8.35
N GLY A 90 -11.34 -5.17 -9.22
CA GLY A 90 -12.19 -4.01 -8.93
C GLY A 90 -11.51 -2.66 -9.11
N MET A 91 -10.31 -2.62 -9.68
CA MET A 91 -9.61 -1.39 -10.02
C MET A 91 -10.29 -0.68 -11.21
N LYS A 92 -10.26 0.65 -11.23
CA LYS A 92 -10.94 1.47 -12.27
C LYS A 92 -9.99 2.03 -13.34
N GLY A 93 -8.70 1.82 -13.17
CA GLY A 93 -7.67 2.24 -14.12
C GLY A 93 -6.32 1.60 -13.82
N VAL A 94 -5.33 1.93 -14.63
CA VAL A 94 -3.95 1.49 -14.49
C VAL A 94 -2.97 2.56 -14.96
N ILE A 95 -1.89 2.75 -14.21
CA ILE A 95 -0.73 3.56 -14.60
C ILE A 95 0.40 2.59 -14.97
N ILE A 96 1.11 2.83 -16.08
CA ILE A 96 2.27 2.02 -16.47
C ILE A 96 3.56 2.85 -16.50
N THR A 97 4.67 2.26 -16.07
CA THR A 97 6.03 2.81 -16.22
C THR A 97 6.48 2.84 -17.68
N ALA A 98 5.91 3.75 -18.48
CA ALA A 98 6.23 3.91 -19.90
C ALA A 98 7.74 4.06 -20.12
N LYS A 99 8.39 4.81 -19.23
CA LYS A 99 9.85 4.88 -19.07
C LYS A 99 10.18 5.06 -17.59
N HIS A 100 11.07 4.23 -17.06
CA HIS A 100 11.55 4.31 -15.68
C HIS A 100 12.93 4.99 -15.60
N HIS A 101 13.56 5.05 -14.41
CA HIS A 101 14.82 5.76 -14.20
C HIS A 101 15.98 5.27 -15.08
N ASP A 102 15.98 3.99 -15.46
CA ASP A 102 16.97 3.44 -16.40
C ASP A 102 16.90 4.10 -17.79
N GLY A 103 15.76 4.68 -18.17
CA GLY A 103 15.60 5.42 -19.43
C GLY A 103 15.07 4.58 -20.60
N PHE A 104 14.87 3.27 -20.43
CA PHE A 104 14.34 2.42 -21.50
C PHE A 104 12.86 2.70 -21.74
N CYS A 105 12.52 2.99 -22.99
CA CYS A 105 11.15 3.32 -23.39
C CYS A 105 10.39 2.07 -23.87
N LEU A 106 9.24 1.81 -23.27
CA LEU A 106 8.35 0.68 -23.60
C LEU A 106 7.56 0.85 -24.90
N TRP A 107 7.69 2.01 -25.55
CA TRP A 107 7.12 2.31 -26.87
C TRP A 107 8.23 2.67 -27.85
N PRO A 108 8.00 2.53 -29.18
CA PRO A 108 9.00 2.86 -30.20
C PRO A 108 9.14 4.37 -30.40
N SER A 109 9.62 5.08 -29.37
CA SER A 109 9.83 6.53 -29.38
C SER A 109 10.72 6.96 -30.55
N LYS A 110 10.38 8.07 -31.21
CA LYS A 110 11.19 8.66 -32.28
C LYS A 110 12.47 9.33 -31.77
N TYR A 111 12.56 9.56 -30.46
CA TYR A 111 13.58 10.39 -29.85
C TYR A 111 14.71 9.61 -29.19
N THR A 112 14.64 8.27 -29.14
CA THR A 112 15.71 7.42 -28.60
C THR A 112 15.74 6.04 -29.24
N GLU A 113 16.95 5.50 -29.39
CA GLU A 113 17.19 4.11 -29.77
C GLU A 113 17.19 3.17 -28.55
N HIS A 114 17.19 3.71 -27.32
CA HIS A 114 17.08 2.95 -26.08
C HIS A 114 15.59 2.67 -25.76
N SER A 115 14.97 1.86 -26.61
CA SER A 115 13.55 1.52 -26.54
C SER A 115 13.28 0.11 -27.09
N VAL A 116 12.03 -0.33 -26.98
CA VAL A 116 11.54 -1.61 -27.56
C VAL A 116 11.84 -1.76 -29.05
N LYS A 117 12.07 -0.66 -29.78
CA LYS A 117 12.47 -0.64 -31.20
C LYS A 117 13.74 -1.47 -31.47
N ASN A 118 14.67 -1.50 -30.52
CA ASN A 118 15.93 -2.25 -30.63
C ASN A 118 15.98 -3.49 -29.73
N SER A 119 14.82 -3.93 -29.23
CA SER A 119 14.68 -5.18 -28.50
C SER A 119 14.32 -6.35 -29.44
N PRO A 120 14.68 -7.61 -29.12
CA PRO A 120 14.25 -8.78 -29.88
C PRO A 120 12.74 -9.03 -29.78
N TRP A 121 12.09 -8.48 -28.76
CA TRP A 121 10.66 -8.66 -28.54
C TRP A 121 9.84 -8.17 -29.75
N LYS A 122 8.95 -9.04 -30.25
CA LYS A 122 8.17 -8.82 -31.48
C LYS A 122 9.05 -8.33 -32.67
N ASN A 123 10.31 -8.79 -32.75
CA ASN A 123 11.29 -8.38 -33.75
C ASN A 123 11.49 -6.86 -33.83
N GLY A 124 11.50 -6.15 -32.70
CA GLY A 124 11.66 -4.69 -32.62
C GLY A 124 10.44 -3.90 -33.09
N LYS A 125 9.30 -4.56 -33.34
CA LYS A 125 8.05 -3.93 -33.80
C LYS A 125 6.98 -3.83 -32.71
N GLY A 126 7.32 -4.22 -31.48
CA GLY A 126 6.40 -4.18 -30.36
C GLY A 126 6.18 -2.77 -29.83
N ASP A 127 5.03 -2.58 -29.19
CA ASP A 127 4.65 -1.35 -28.50
C ASP A 127 3.77 -1.74 -27.30
N VAL A 128 4.36 -1.74 -26.10
CA VAL A 128 3.66 -2.17 -24.88
C VAL A 128 2.56 -1.18 -24.51
N LEU A 129 2.76 0.11 -24.79
CA LEU A 129 1.77 1.16 -24.48
C LEU A 129 0.54 1.01 -25.35
N LYS A 130 0.73 0.65 -26.62
CA LYS A 130 -0.37 0.34 -27.52
C LYS A 130 -1.11 -0.94 -27.11
N ASP A 131 -0.38 -2.02 -26.81
CA ASP A 131 -0.99 -3.27 -26.35
C ASP A 131 -1.84 -3.04 -25.08
N LEU A 132 -1.34 -2.23 -24.13
CA LEU A 132 -2.07 -1.90 -22.90
C LEU A 132 -3.23 -0.92 -23.13
N SER A 133 -3.10 0.09 -23.99
CA SER A 133 -4.19 1.04 -24.24
C SER A 133 -5.40 0.36 -24.89
N GLU A 134 -5.15 -0.57 -25.82
CA GLU A 134 -6.19 -1.40 -26.45
C GLU A 134 -6.86 -2.32 -25.42
N ALA A 135 -6.09 -2.96 -24.55
CA ALA A 135 -6.62 -3.79 -23.47
C ALA A 135 -7.43 -2.96 -22.46
N CYS A 136 -6.96 -1.77 -22.08
CA CYS A 136 -7.72 -0.87 -21.20
C CYS A 136 -9.07 -0.48 -21.82
N ALA A 137 -9.10 -0.18 -23.12
CA ALA A 137 -10.34 0.11 -23.84
C ALA A 137 -11.29 -1.09 -23.85
N GLU A 138 -10.77 -2.31 -24.04
CA GLU A 138 -11.55 -3.56 -24.01
C GLU A 138 -12.20 -3.81 -22.64
N TYR A 139 -11.46 -3.64 -21.55
CA TYR A 139 -11.94 -3.94 -20.19
C TYR A 139 -12.60 -2.75 -19.47
N GLY A 140 -12.72 -1.60 -20.14
CA GLY A 140 -13.29 -0.38 -19.59
C GLY A 140 -12.48 0.16 -18.41
N LEU A 141 -11.16 0.18 -18.56
CA LEU A 141 -10.20 0.75 -17.60
C LEU A 141 -9.67 2.09 -18.13
N LYS A 142 -9.43 3.04 -17.24
CA LYS A 142 -8.68 4.26 -17.59
C LYS A 142 -7.18 3.97 -17.61
N MET A 143 -6.46 4.57 -18.57
CA MET A 143 -5.00 4.44 -18.67
C MET A 143 -4.30 5.72 -18.20
N GLY A 144 -3.28 5.57 -17.38
CA GLY A 144 -2.35 6.60 -16.98
C GLY A 144 -0.93 6.23 -17.40
N VAL A 145 -0.02 7.21 -17.41
CA VAL A 145 1.38 6.99 -17.77
C VAL A 145 2.31 7.56 -16.72
N TYR A 146 3.30 6.76 -16.34
CA TYR A 146 4.47 7.20 -15.60
C TYR A 146 5.59 7.47 -16.61
N LEU A 147 6.16 8.67 -16.55
CA LEU A 147 7.31 9.07 -17.34
C LEU A 147 8.37 9.62 -16.39
N SER A 148 9.38 8.80 -16.08
CA SER A 148 10.46 9.21 -15.18
C SER A 148 11.11 10.53 -15.65
N PRO A 149 11.11 11.57 -14.81
CA PRO A 149 11.87 12.79 -15.08
C PRO A 149 13.37 12.52 -15.06
N TRP A 150 13.85 11.70 -14.11
CA TRP A 150 15.23 11.23 -14.06
C TRP A 150 15.48 10.15 -15.13
N ASP A 151 16.53 10.31 -15.93
CA ASP A 151 16.88 9.35 -16.98
C ASP A 151 18.38 9.05 -16.91
N ARG A 152 18.71 7.81 -16.51
CA ARG A 152 20.07 7.34 -16.29
C ARG A 152 20.74 6.88 -17.59
N ASN A 153 20.02 6.80 -18.71
CA ASN A 153 20.57 6.46 -20.00
C ASN A 153 21.00 7.70 -20.80
N HIS A 154 20.15 8.73 -20.87
CA HIS A 154 20.31 9.83 -21.82
C HIS A 154 21.57 10.67 -21.57
N ALA A 155 22.42 10.82 -22.60
CA ALA A 155 23.71 11.51 -22.51
C ALA A 155 23.60 12.97 -22.07
N ASP A 156 22.49 13.65 -22.39
CA ASP A 156 22.26 15.05 -22.05
C ASP A 156 21.41 15.27 -20.78
N TYR A 157 21.11 14.24 -20.00
CA TYR A 157 20.42 14.44 -18.71
C TYR A 157 21.18 15.48 -17.85
N GLY A 158 20.50 16.47 -17.30
CA GLY A 158 21.13 17.62 -16.63
C GLY A 158 21.49 18.81 -17.54
N LYS A 159 21.27 18.71 -18.85
CA LYS A 159 21.38 19.81 -19.81
C LYS A 159 20.02 20.22 -20.39
N PRO A 160 19.87 21.44 -20.97
CA PRO A 160 18.61 21.89 -21.57
C PRO A 160 18.08 20.98 -22.69
N GLU A 161 18.95 20.31 -23.44
CA GLU A 161 18.59 19.42 -24.55
C GLU A 161 17.74 18.23 -24.08
N TYR A 162 18.03 17.67 -22.90
CA TYR A 162 17.21 16.61 -22.32
C TYR A 162 15.80 17.08 -21.98
N VAL A 163 15.60 18.35 -21.61
CA VAL A 163 14.27 18.88 -21.31
C VAL A 163 13.39 18.89 -22.56
N THR A 164 13.97 19.27 -23.70
CA THR A 164 13.31 19.17 -25.01
C THR A 164 12.98 17.72 -25.36
N TYR A 165 13.92 16.79 -25.15
CA TYR A 165 13.69 15.35 -25.31
C TYR A 165 12.53 14.84 -24.44
N PHE A 166 12.52 15.18 -23.15
CA PHE A 166 11.47 14.80 -22.20
C PHE A 166 10.09 15.34 -22.62
N HIS A 167 9.99 16.61 -23.03
CA HIS A 167 8.73 17.19 -23.52
C HIS A 167 8.25 16.55 -24.82
N ASN A 168 9.17 16.16 -25.70
CA ASN A 168 8.84 15.45 -26.93
C ASN A 168 8.28 14.05 -26.65
N GLN A 169 8.88 13.29 -25.74
CA GLN A 169 8.36 11.99 -25.29
C GLN A 169 6.99 12.12 -24.61
N LEU A 170 6.82 13.15 -23.79
CA LEU A 170 5.52 13.47 -23.20
C LEU A 170 4.46 13.70 -24.29
N ARG A 171 4.77 14.45 -25.35
CA ARG A 171 3.84 14.64 -26.47
C ARG A 171 3.49 13.32 -27.18
N GLU A 172 4.44 12.41 -27.39
CA GLU A 172 4.14 11.09 -27.97
C GLU A 172 3.14 10.31 -27.12
N LEU A 173 3.39 10.23 -25.80
CA LEU A 173 2.55 9.49 -24.87
C LEU A 173 1.13 10.06 -24.76
N LEU A 174 1.00 11.39 -24.80
CA LEU A 174 -0.30 12.06 -24.63
C LEU A 174 -1.08 12.21 -25.94
N THR A 175 -0.51 11.82 -27.08
CA THR A 175 -1.18 11.92 -28.40
C THR A 175 -1.60 10.55 -28.93
N ASN A 176 -0.77 9.53 -28.76
CA ASN A 176 -0.87 8.29 -29.55
C ASN A 176 -1.64 7.15 -28.87
N TYR A 177 -1.94 7.24 -27.57
CA TYR A 177 -2.48 6.12 -26.77
C TYR A 177 -3.87 6.37 -26.19
N GLY A 178 -4.65 7.28 -26.79
CA GLY A 178 -6.01 7.57 -26.37
C GLY A 178 -6.10 8.53 -25.20
N GLN A 179 -7.13 8.38 -24.36
CA GLN A 179 -7.33 9.25 -23.20
C GLN A 179 -6.45 8.82 -22.03
N ILE A 180 -5.71 9.77 -21.48
CA ILE A 180 -4.87 9.60 -20.30
C ILE A 180 -5.56 10.25 -19.11
N PHE A 181 -5.84 9.48 -18.05
CA PHE A 181 -6.48 10.02 -16.84
C PHE A 181 -5.48 10.63 -15.87
N GLU A 182 -4.23 10.19 -15.91
CA GLU A 182 -3.19 10.61 -14.99
C GLU A 182 -1.80 10.54 -15.62
N VAL A 183 -1.01 11.58 -15.38
CA VAL A 183 0.42 11.63 -15.71
C VAL A 183 1.21 11.68 -14.41
N TRP A 184 2.06 10.68 -14.21
CA TRP A 184 2.79 10.46 -12.97
C TRP A 184 4.26 10.85 -13.13
N PHE A 185 4.69 11.88 -12.39
CA PHE A 185 6.07 12.35 -12.35
C PHE A 185 6.71 12.07 -10.99
N ASP A 186 7.81 11.32 -11.02
CA ASP A 186 8.56 10.92 -9.83
C ASP A 186 9.31 12.07 -9.14
N GLY A 187 9.39 11.98 -7.81
CA GLY A 187 10.18 12.86 -6.95
C GLY A 187 11.68 12.52 -6.94
N ALA A 188 12.08 11.30 -7.33
CA ALA A 188 13.48 10.90 -7.44
C ALA A 188 14.18 11.63 -8.60
N ASN A 189 15.26 12.36 -8.28
CA ASN A 189 15.88 13.30 -9.20
C ASN A 189 17.40 13.36 -9.08
N GLY A 190 18.10 13.07 -10.17
CA GLY A 190 19.55 13.16 -10.26
C GLY A 190 20.27 12.05 -9.50
N GLY A 191 21.60 12.06 -9.56
CA GLY A 191 22.45 11.01 -9.00
C GLY A 191 23.32 10.34 -10.04
N SER A 192 23.77 9.13 -9.73
CA SER A 192 24.69 8.36 -10.56
C SER A 192 23.97 7.62 -11.69
N GLY A 193 24.50 7.64 -12.90
CA GLY A 193 23.91 6.95 -14.05
C GLY A 193 24.92 6.72 -15.17
N TYR A 194 24.54 5.88 -16.14
CA TYR A 194 25.33 5.61 -17.33
C TYR A 194 25.53 6.86 -18.20
N TYR A 195 24.45 7.63 -18.40
CA TYR A 195 24.43 8.91 -19.11
C TYR A 195 25.22 8.89 -20.44
N GLY A 196 24.89 7.95 -21.32
CA GLY A 196 25.54 7.79 -22.62
C GLY A 196 26.99 7.28 -22.54
N GLY A 197 27.39 6.65 -21.43
CA GLY A 197 28.74 6.14 -21.22
C GLY A 197 29.64 7.04 -20.36
N ALA A 198 29.14 8.20 -19.91
CA ALA A 198 29.89 9.08 -19.02
C ALA A 198 30.09 8.47 -17.63
N ASN A 199 29.18 7.61 -17.16
CA ASN A 199 29.25 6.91 -15.86
C ASN A 199 29.54 7.85 -14.68
N GLU A 200 28.80 8.95 -14.61
CA GLU A 200 29.03 10.03 -13.67
C GLU A 200 27.84 10.26 -12.73
N THR A 201 28.01 11.19 -11.79
CA THR A 201 26.93 11.64 -10.91
C THR A 201 26.54 13.06 -11.29
N ARG A 202 25.27 13.26 -11.66
CA ARG A 202 24.73 14.57 -12.05
C ARG A 202 23.81 15.12 -10.99
N LYS A 203 23.87 16.43 -10.77
CA LYS A 203 22.96 17.17 -9.90
C LYS A 203 22.21 18.20 -10.74
N ILE A 204 20.92 18.34 -10.47
CA ILE A 204 20.04 19.30 -11.13
C ILE A 204 19.25 20.06 -10.06
N ASP A 205 18.81 21.28 -10.37
CA ASP A 205 17.79 21.95 -9.57
C ASP A 205 16.42 21.46 -10.02
N ASN A 206 15.85 20.51 -9.29
CA ASN A 206 14.60 19.84 -9.66
C ASN A 206 13.36 20.76 -9.64
N LYS A 207 13.50 21.98 -9.10
CA LYS A 207 12.44 23.00 -9.12
C LYS A 207 12.31 23.64 -10.50
N THR A 208 13.42 23.83 -11.20
CA THR A 208 13.50 24.65 -12.41
C THR A 208 13.91 23.88 -13.64
N TYR A 209 14.75 22.85 -13.49
CA TYR A 209 15.40 22.12 -14.58
C TYR A 209 14.40 21.57 -15.61
N TYR A 210 13.37 20.85 -15.17
CA TYR A 210 12.40 20.18 -16.06
C TYR A 210 11.40 21.13 -16.73
N GLN A 211 11.42 22.42 -16.37
CA GLN A 211 10.50 23.43 -16.87
C GLN A 211 9.04 22.96 -16.73
N TRP A 212 8.64 22.64 -15.50
CA TRP A 212 7.35 22.02 -15.18
C TRP A 212 6.14 22.77 -15.75
N ASP A 213 6.19 24.10 -15.83
CA ASP A 213 5.12 24.90 -16.44
C ASP A 213 4.87 24.53 -17.90
N LYS A 214 5.92 24.22 -18.67
CA LYS A 214 5.80 23.74 -20.05
C LYS A 214 5.23 22.33 -20.12
N ALA A 215 5.69 21.43 -19.24
CA ALA A 215 5.14 20.07 -19.16
C ALA A 215 3.64 20.10 -18.81
N ILE A 216 3.25 20.93 -17.85
CA ILE A 216 1.84 21.15 -17.47
C ILE A 216 1.06 21.73 -18.66
N ALA A 217 1.60 22.71 -19.38
CA ALA A 217 0.94 23.26 -20.56
C ALA A 217 0.70 22.20 -21.65
N ILE A 218 1.69 21.35 -21.92
CA ILE A 218 1.57 20.21 -22.86
C ILE A 218 0.45 19.26 -22.42
N ILE A 219 0.41 18.90 -21.12
CA ILE A 219 -0.63 18.01 -20.60
C ILE A 219 -2.01 18.65 -20.73
N ARG A 220 -2.14 19.94 -20.44
CA ARG A 220 -3.42 20.66 -20.54
C ARG A 220 -3.89 20.81 -21.98
N GLU A 221 -2.96 20.98 -22.92
CA GLU A 221 -3.21 21.03 -24.37
C GLU A 221 -3.73 19.68 -24.89
N LEU A 222 -3.02 18.59 -24.57
CA LEU A 222 -3.27 17.28 -25.19
C LEU A 222 -4.27 16.41 -24.42
N GLN A 223 -4.28 16.51 -23.09
CA GLN A 223 -5.07 15.68 -22.18
C GLN A 223 -5.69 16.55 -21.08
N PRO A 224 -6.65 17.43 -21.42
CA PRO A 224 -7.24 18.36 -20.46
C PRO A 224 -7.88 17.64 -19.27
N ASN A 225 -8.35 16.40 -19.42
CA ASN A 225 -8.97 15.66 -18.32
C ASN A 225 -7.97 14.91 -17.42
N ALA A 226 -6.66 14.92 -17.74
CA ALA A 226 -5.65 14.26 -16.92
C ALA A 226 -5.38 15.04 -15.62
N VAL A 227 -5.31 14.34 -14.50
CA VAL A 227 -4.62 14.86 -13.31
C VAL A 227 -3.10 14.69 -13.48
N ILE A 228 -2.34 15.49 -12.74
CA ILE A 228 -0.87 15.45 -12.77
C ILE A 228 -0.43 15.14 -11.35
N PHE A 229 0.21 13.99 -11.19
CA PHE A 229 0.81 13.57 -9.93
C PHE A 229 2.25 14.08 -9.83
N GLY A 230 2.63 14.42 -8.60
CA GLY A 230 4.00 14.57 -8.13
C GLY A 230 3.97 14.82 -6.63
N ASP A 231 5.11 14.92 -5.95
CA ASP A 231 5.16 15.16 -4.49
C ASP A 231 4.26 16.33 -4.02
N GLY A 232 4.08 17.36 -4.85
CA GLY A 232 3.25 18.53 -4.57
C GLY A 232 2.14 18.83 -5.58
N GLY A 233 1.78 17.91 -6.48
CA GLY A 233 0.80 18.16 -7.55
C GLY A 233 1.37 18.79 -8.82
N PRO A 234 0.56 19.46 -9.67
CA PRO A 234 -0.67 20.22 -9.35
C PRO A 234 -1.93 19.43 -9.02
N GLY A 235 -2.10 18.24 -9.58
CA GLY A 235 -3.38 17.54 -9.55
C GLY A 235 -3.55 16.73 -8.29
N VAL A 236 -2.55 15.91 -7.98
CA VAL A 236 -2.55 14.90 -6.92
C VAL A 236 -1.18 14.93 -6.24
N ARG A 237 -1.13 14.76 -4.93
CA ARG A 237 0.14 14.67 -4.18
C ARG A 237 0.46 13.23 -3.81
N TRP A 238 1.75 12.93 -3.75
CA TRP A 238 2.24 11.77 -3.01
C TRP A 238 1.81 11.84 -1.53
N VAL A 239 1.42 10.71 -0.94
CA VAL A 239 1.07 10.66 0.49
C VAL A 239 2.28 10.79 1.42
N GLY A 240 3.52 10.60 0.95
CA GLY A 240 4.72 10.72 1.79
C GLY A 240 5.17 9.41 2.46
N ASN A 241 4.76 8.26 1.91
CA ASN A 241 5.32 6.94 2.17
C ASN A 241 4.93 5.99 1.02
N GLU A 242 5.66 4.90 0.86
CA GLU A 242 5.38 3.82 -0.11
C GLU A 242 4.77 2.57 0.58
N GLU A 243 4.19 2.77 1.77
CA GLU A 243 3.57 1.72 2.57
C GLU A 243 2.04 1.67 2.39
N GLY A 244 1.46 2.61 1.64
CA GLY A 244 0.07 2.58 1.20
C GLY A 244 -0.94 3.17 2.17
N TRP A 245 -0.53 4.11 3.04
CA TRP A 245 -1.43 4.68 4.04
C TRP A 245 -1.33 6.21 4.16
N ALA A 246 -2.46 6.84 4.50
CA ALA A 246 -2.56 8.22 4.94
C ALA A 246 -2.76 8.31 6.46
N ASN A 247 -2.48 9.47 7.05
CA ASN A 247 -2.82 9.72 8.44
C ASN A 247 -4.35 9.79 8.63
N GLU A 248 -4.82 9.62 9.86
CA GLU A 248 -6.24 9.73 10.19
C GLU A 248 -6.81 11.12 9.87
N THR A 249 -6.06 12.16 10.19
CA THR A 249 -6.29 13.52 9.68
C THR A 249 -5.63 13.64 8.32
N ASN A 250 -6.44 13.85 7.28
CA ASN A 250 -5.99 14.01 5.90
C ASN A 250 -6.81 15.10 5.18
N TRP A 251 -6.21 16.27 5.04
CA TRP A 251 -6.70 17.35 4.22
C TRP A 251 -6.32 17.12 2.76
N SER A 252 -7.28 17.27 1.84
CA SER A 252 -7.05 17.34 0.39
C SER A 252 -6.41 18.67 -0.03
N LEU A 253 -5.80 19.39 0.91
CA LEU A 253 -5.30 20.74 0.75
C LEU A 253 -3.78 20.77 0.92
N LEU A 254 -3.11 21.63 0.14
CA LEU A 254 -1.67 21.82 0.23
C LEU A 254 -1.30 23.29 0.02
N GLU A 255 -0.36 23.79 0.81
CA GLU A 255 0.43 24.98 0.48
C GLU A 255 1.39 24.70 -0.68
N ARG A 256 0.83 24.50 -1.88
CA ARG A 256 1.54 24.01 -3.08
C ARG A 256 2.84 24.75 -3.39
N ASN A 257 2.90 26.06 -3.18
CA ASN A 257 4.09 26.87 -3.43
C ASN A 257 5.30 26.53 -2.54
N LYS A 258 5.10 25.77 -1.45
CA LYS A 258 6.16 25.32 -0.54
C LYS A 258 6.63 23.90 -0.82
N VAL A 259 5.89 23.13 -1.63
CA VAL A 259 6.18 21.72 -1.93
C VAL A 259 6.72 21.62 -3.36
N TYR A 260 7.77 20.82 -3.51
CA TYR A 260 8.49 20.60 -4.76
C TYR A 260 8.89 19.12 -4.84
N PRO A 261 9.22 18.58 -6.02
CA PRO A 261 9.71 17.20 -6.13
C PRO A 261 10.88 16.94 -5.17
N GLY A 262 10.90 15.80 -4.47
CA GLY A 262 11.88 15.50 -3.44
C GLY A 262 11.70 16.33 -2.15
N TYR A 263 10.46 16.66 -1.77
CA TYR A 263 10.18 17.53 -0.64
C TYR A 263 10.72 16.95 0.68
N SER A 264 11.64 17.65 1.34
CA SER A 264 12.32 17.13 2.52
C SER A 264 11.41 16.90 3.74
N LYS A 265 10.27 17.60 3.82
CA LYS A 265 9.27 17.41 4.87
C LYS A 265 8.09 16.52 4.42
N TYR A 266 8.37 15.50 3.61
CA TYR A 266 7.39 14.57 3.05
C TYR A 266 6.40 13.98 4.08
N LYS A 267 6.76 13.91 5.38
CA LYS A 267 5.83 13.49 6.43
C LYS A 267 4.58 14.39 6.56
N GLU A 268 4.70 15.67 6.23
CA GLU A 268 3.57 16.61 6.22
C GLU A 268 2.54 16.23 5.12
N LEU A 269 2.98 15.58 4.03
CA LEU A 269 2.10 15.16 2.93
C LEU A 269 1.09 14.08 3.36
N ARG A 270 1.39 13.33 4.42
CA ARG A 270 0.52 12.27 4.97
C ARG A 270 -0.79 12.80 5.53
N SER A 271 -0.79 14.06 5.94
CA SER A 271 -1.96 14.77 6.47
C SER A 271 -2.41 15.93 5.60
N GLY A 272 -1.57 16.40 4.67
CA GLY A 272 -1.82 17.66 3.97
C GLY A 272 -1.77 18.85 4.93
N HIS A 273 -2.18 20.02 4.44
CA HIS A 273 -2.12 21.27 5.19
C HIS A 273 -3.53 21.81 5.41
N GLU A 274 -3.98 21.92 6.65
CA GLU A 274 -5.32 22.43 7.00
C GLU A 274 -5.62 23.80 6.37
N ASN A 275 -4.62 24.69 6.36
CA ASN A 275 -4.72 26.03 5.75
C ASN A 275 -4.11 26.07 4.34
N GLY A 276 -4.05 24.92 3.66
CA GLY A 276 -3.55 24.81 2.29
C GLY A 276 -4.37 25.66 1.32
N THR A 277 -3.69 26.25 0.35
CA THR A 277 -4.30 27.20 -0.59
C THR A 277 -4.79 26.56 -1.89
N HIS A 278 -4.50 25.27 -2.08
CA HIS A 278 -4.84 24.53 -3.29
C HIS A 278 -5.43 23.16 -2.94
N TRP A 279 -6.39 22.70 -3.74
CA TRP A 279 -6.88 21.34 -3.67
C TRP A 279 -5.88 20.40 -4.36
N VAL A 280 -5.15 19.61 -3.56
CA VAL A 280 -4.14 18.64 -4.00
C VAL A 280 -4.29 17.38 -3.14
N PRO A 281 -5.23 16.47 -3.45
CA PRO A 281 -5.54 15.29 -2.65
C PRO A 281 -4.41 14.27 -2.66
N ALA A 282 -4.38 13.42 -1.63
CA ALA A 282 -3.35 12.40 -1.47
C ALA A 282 -3.65 11.13 -2.28
N GLU A 283 -2.62 10.59 -2.93
CA GLU A 283 -2.58 9.24 -3.46
C GLU A 283 -1.62 8.39 -2.63
N CYS A 284 -2.12 7.25 -2.14
CA CYS A 284 -1.34 6.24 -1.45
C CYS A 284 -0.85 5.20 -2.46
N ASP A 285 0.41 5.32 -2.85
CA ASP A 285 1.11 4.37 -3.70
C ASP A 285 1.79 3.29 -2.86
N VAL A 286 1.66 2.03 -3.29
CA VAL A 286 2.28 0.89 -2.61
C VAL A 286 2.36 -0.31 -3.55
N SER A 287 3.38 -1.14 -3.42
CA SER A 287 3.46 -2.42 -4.13
C SER A 287 2.75 -3.55 -3.41
N ILE A 288 2.18 -4.51 -4.15
CA ILE A 288 1.70 -5.78 -3.58
C ILE A 288 2.85 -6.64 -3.03
N ARG A 289 4.09 -6.36 -3.44
CA ARG A 289 5.33 -7.01 -3.00
C ARG A 289 6.23 -6.05 -2.19
N PRO A 290 7.36 -6.49 -1.65
CA PRO A 290 8.36 -5.60 -1.08
C PRO A 290 8.97 -4.63 -2.10
N GLY A 291 9.32 -5.10 -3.30
CA GLY A 291 9.80 -4.30 -4.42
C GLY A 291 8.68 -3.82 -5.34
N TRP A 292 8.99 -2.83 -6.17
CA TRP A 292 8.12 -2.34 -7.25
C TRP A 292 8.22 -3.21 -8.49
N TYR A 293 9.41 -3.69 -8.85
CA TYR A 293 9.60 -4.60 -9.98
C TYR A 293 9.41 -6.06 -9.56
N TYR A 294 9.25 -6.93 -10.56
CA TYR A 294 9.15 -8.35 -10.29
C TYR A 294 10.52 -8.91 -9.88
N HIS A 295 10.52 -9.58 -8.74
CA HIS A 295 11.64 -10.37 -8.26
C HIS A 295 11.13 -11.78 -7.92
N PRO A 296 11.70 -12.86 -8.51
CA PRO A 296 11.35 -14.23 -8.12
C PRO A 296 11.52 -14.48 -6.62
N SER A 297 12.48 -13.79 -6.00
CA SER A 297 12.76 -13.81 -4.56
C SER A 297 11.59 -13.35 -3.68
N GLU A 298 10.65 -12.62 -4.27
CA GLU A 298 9.51 -12.02 -3.59
C GLU A 298 8.21 -12.79 -3.84
N ASP A 299 8.23 -13.90 -4.58
CA ASP A 299 7.02 -14.69 -4.86
C ASP A 299 6.36 -15.19 -3.57
N SER A 300 7.14 -15.46 -2.53
CA SER A 300 6.62 -15.84 -1.21
C SER A 300 6.36 -14.65 -0.27
N GLN A 301 6.51 -13.43 -0.77
CA GLN A 301 6.44 -12.17 0.00
C GLN A 301 5.33 -11.23 -0.49
N VAL A 302 4.43 -11.70 -1.35
CA VAL A 302 3.17 -11.01 -1.68
C VAL A 302 2.45 -10.68 -0.37
N LYS A 303 2.03 -9.42 -0.21
CA LYS A 303 1.35 -8.92 0.99
C LYS A 303 0.13 -9.78 1.30
N SER A 304 -0.04 -10.15 2.57
CA SER A 304 -1.19 -10.94 3.02
C SER A 304 -2.51 -10.19 2.82
N LEU A 305 -3.61 -10.94 2.77
CA LEU A 305 -4.96 -10.36 2.71
C LEU A 305 -5.20 -9.33 3.82
N GLU A 306 -4.81 -9.66 5.05
CA GLU A 306 -4.90 -8.73 6.20
C GLU A 306 -4.23 -7.39 5.93
N HIS A 307 -3.00 -7.43 5.42
CA HIS A 307 -2.23 -6.23 5.17
C HIS A 307 -2.88 -5.40 4.04
N LEU A 308 -3.35 -6.06 2.98
CA LEU A 308 -4.03 -5.37 1.88
C LEU A 308 -5.37 -4.75 2.30
N VAL A 309 -6.16 -5.44 3.13
CA VAL A 309 -7.39 -4.89 3.72
C VAL A 309 -7.05 -3.69 4.60
N LYS A 310 -6.01 -3.78 5.43
CA LYS A 310 -5.53 -2.65 6.23
C LYS A 310 -5.16 -1.46 5.34
N ILE A 311 -4.37 -1.68 4.29
CA ILE A 311 -4.00 -0.64 3.30
C ILE A 311 -5.25 0.02 2.72
N TYR A 312 -6.27 -0.74 2.30
CA TYR A 312 -7.52 -0.18 1.76
C TYR A 312 -8.21 0.76 2.76
N TYR A 313 -8.37 0.33 4.01
CA TYR A 313 -8.98 1.16 5.05
C TYR A 313 -8.10 2.36 5.46
N GLU A 314 -6.79 2.25 5.37
CA GLU A 314 -5.83 3.33 5.70
C GLU A 314 -5.52 4.27 4.52
N SER A 315 -6.05 4.00 3.33
CA SER A 315 -5.99 4.85 2.13
C SER A 315 -7.38 5.37 1.74
N VAL A 316 -8.18 4.56 1.05
CA VAL A 316 -9.56 4.85 0.63
C VAL A 316 -10.44 5.23 1.83
N GLY A 317 -10.25 4.57 2.97
CA GLY A 317 -10.95 4.91 4.22
C GLY A 317 -10.45 6.17 4.93
N ARG A 318 -9.42 6.85 4.42
CA ARG A 318 -8.80 8.04 5.02
C ARG A 318 -8.64 9.18 4.00
N ASN A 319 -9.65 9.42 3.16
CA ASN A 319 -9.66 10.53 2.21
C ASN A 319 -8.46 10.54 1.23
N ALA A 320 -7.98 9.36 0.83
CA ALA A 320 -6.95 9.20 -0.18
C ALA A 320 -7.37 8.17 -1.24
N SER A 321 -6.74 8.22 -2.40
CA SER A 321 -6.81 7.13 -3.38
C SER A 321 -5.80 6.03 -3.04
N LEU A 322 -6.05 4.80 -3.52
CA LEU A 322 -5.10 3.69 -3.48
C LEU A 322 -4.57 3.37 -4.89
N LEU A 323 -3.27 3.56 -5.09
CA LEU A 323 -2.52 3.11 -6.25
C LEU A 323 -1.72 1.86 -5.87
N LEU A 324 -2.21 0.67 -6.23
CA LEU A 324 -1.56 -0.60 -5.87
C LEU A 324 -0.77 -1.16 -7.05
N ASN A 325 0.54 -1.30 -6.88
CA ASN A 325 1.42 -1.88 -7.89
C ASN A 325 1.32 -3.40 -7.94
N LEU A 326 1.24 -3.93 -9.16
CA LEU A 326 1.32 -5.33 -9.52
C LEU A 326 2.43 -5.51 -10.58
N PRO A 327 3.64 -5.93 -10.18
CA PRO A 327 4.73 -6.06 -11.13
C PRO A 327 4.48 -7.18 -12.14
N VAL A 328 4.95 -6.96 -13.36
CA VAL A 328 4.93 -7.95 -14.43
C VAL A 328 6.25 -8.70 -14.46
N ASP A 329 6.19 -10.01 -14.55
CA ASP A 329 7.36 -10.89 -14.55
C ASP A 329 8.09 -10.94 -15.91
N ASP A 330 9.16 -11.74 -15.98
CA ASP A 330 9.99 -11.88 -17.18
C ASP A 330 9.30 -12.62 -18.34
N ARG A 331 8.16 -13.30 -18.09
CA ARG A 331 7.28 -13.82 -19.13
C ARG A 331 6.49 -12.68 -19.77
N GLY A 332 6.27 -11.59 -19.06
CA GLY A 332 5.37 -10.51 -19.46
C GLY A 332 3.95 -10.73 -18.92
N LEU A 333 3.79 -11.40 -17.78
CA LEU A 333 2.51 -11.68 -17.14
C LEU A 333 2.47 -11.15 -15.70
N VAL A 334 1.26 -10.86 -15.20
CA VAL A 334 1.03 -10.73 -13.76
C VAL A 334 1.13 -12.12 -13.15
N HIS A 335 2.03 -12.29 -12.19
CA HIS A 335 2.30 -13.58 -11.59
C HIS A 335 1.07 -14.09 -10.78
N GLU A 336 0.90 -15.40 -10.77
CA GLU A 336 -0.34 -16.07 -10.35
C GLU A 336 -0.67 -15.81 -8.87
N ARG A 337 0.37 -15.70 -8.02
CA ARG A 337 0.19 -15.38 -6.58
C ARG A 337 -0.36 -13.99 -6.36
N ASP A 338 0.05 -13.02 -7.18
CA ASP A 338 -0.43 -11.64 -7.11
C ASP A 338 -1.89 -11.58 -7.53
N SER A 339 -2.24 -12.25 -8.63
CA SER A 339 -3.63 -12.36 -9.11
C SER A 339 -4.56 -12.97 -8.06
N VAL A 340 -4.19 -14.11 -7.46
CA VAL A 340 -4.98 -14.76 -6.38
C VAL A 340 -5.17 -13.81 -5.20
N GLN A 341 -4.13 -13.09 -4.80
CA GLN A 341 -4.18 -12.23 -3.64
C GLN A 341 -4.98 -10.94 -3.89
N LEU A 342 -4.96 -10.41 -5.11
CA LEU A 342 -5.83 -9.32 -5.56
C LEU A 342 -7.31 -9.75 -5.59
N MET A 343 -7.62 -10.96 -6.05
CA MET A 343 -8.99 -11.48 -6.02
C MET A 343 -9.49 -11.66 -4.59
N ALA A 344 -8.64 -12.16 -3.69
CA ALA A 344 -8.98 -12.28 -2.27
C ALA A 344 -9.28 -10.92 -1.63
N LEU A 345 -8.50 -9.88 -1.96
CA LEU A 345 -8.79 -8.51 -1.52
C LEU A 345 -10.15 -8.05 -2.05
N LYS A 346 -10.41 -8.21 -3.35
CA LYS A 346 -11.68 -7.82 -3.95
C LYS A 346 -12.87 -8.52 -3.30
N GLU A 347 -12.77 -9.82 -3.08
CA GLU A 347 -13.80 -10.61 -2.42
C GLU A 347 -14.06 -10.09 -1.01
N GLN A 348 -13.01 -9.81 -0.22
CA GLN A 348 -13.16 -9.28 1.13
C GLN A 348 -13.80 -7.89 1.13
N ILE A 349 -13.36 -6.97 0.27
CA ILE A 349 -13.98 -5.63 0.17
C ILE A 349 -15.45 -5.74 -0.25
N ASN A 350 -15.80 -6.64 -1.17
CA ASN A 350 -17.20 -6.88 -1.52
C ASN A 350 -18.01 -7.39 -0.32
N LYS A 351 -17.46 -8.29 0.49
CA LYS A 351 -18.11 -8.79 1.72
C LYS A 351 -18.29 -7.68 2.75
N ASP A 352 -17.27 -6.84 2.95
CA ASP A 352 -17.28 -5.76 3.93
C ASP A 352 -18.37 -4.72 3.65
N PHE A 353 -18.67 -4.48 2.37
CA PHE A 353 -19.61 -3.45 1.91
C PHE A 353 -20.84 -4.03 1.18
N ALA A 354 -21.17 -5.31 1.39
CA ALA A 354 -22.22 -6.00 0.63
C ALA A 354 -23.63 -5.44 0.86
N ASN A 355 -23.94 -5.07 2.10
CA ASN A 355 -25.28 -4.63 2.50
C ASN A 355 -25.21 -3.33 3.30
N ASN A 356 -25.56 -2.20 2.66
CA ASN A 356 -25.67 -0.92 3.33
C ASN A 356 -26.97 -0.87 4.17
N ILE A 357 -26.81 -1.07 5.46
CA ILE A 357 -27.89 -1.16 6.45
C ILE A 357 -28.52 0.20 6.72
N ALA A 358 -27.79 1.30 6.52
CA ALA A 358 -28.27 2.66 6.77
C ALA A 358 -29.51 3.02 5.94
N LYS A 359 -29.71 2.38 4.78
CA LYS A 359 -30.91 2.56 3.92
C LYS A 359 -32.23 2.19 4.60
N THR A 360 -32.17 1.37 5.65
CA THR A 360 -33.36 0.97 6.41
C THR A 360 -33.67 1.92 7.57
N ALA A 361 -32.78 2.87 7.86
CA ALA A 361 -32.89 3.74 9.02
C ALA A 361 -33.81 4.95 8.76
N LYS A 362 -34.43 5.44 9.83
CA LYS A 362 -35.08 6.76 9.87
C LYS A 362 -34.06 7.79 10.33
N VAL A 363 -33.74 8.75 9.45
CA VAL A 363 -32.70 9.75 9.72
C VAL A 363 -33.32 11.05 10.21
N GLY A 364 -32.82 11.58 11.32
CA GLY A 364 -33.11 12.91 11.83
C GLY A 364 -31.84 13.74 11.96
N ALA A 365 -31.98 15.08 11.95
CA ALA A 365 -30.89 16.01 12.21
C ALA A 365 -31.28 17.04 13.27
N THR A 366 -30.31 17.54 14.04
CA THR A 366 -30.54 18.62 15.00
C THR A 366 -30.69 19.99 14.33
N ASN A 367 -30.22 20.14 13.09
CA ASN A 367 -30.40 21.32 12.26
C ASN A 367 -30.48 20.92 10.78
N VAL A 368 -31.30 21.64 10.01
CA VAL A 368 -31.45 21.48 8.55
C VAL A 368 -31.56 22.88 7.97
N ARG A 369 -30.74 23.19 6.97
CA ARG A 369 -30.71 24.52 6.32
C ARG A 369 -32.11 24.94 5.86
N GLY A 370 -32.58 26.06 6.41
CA GLY A 370 -33.90 26.64 6.12
C GLY A 370 -35.08 25.71 6.42
N ASN A 371 -34.87 24.63 7.18
CA ASN A 371 -35.80 23.51 7.35
C ASN A 371 -36.34 22.96 6.02
N HIS A 372 -35.53 23.01 4.96
CA HIS A 372 -35.95 22.70 3.59
C HIS A 372 -35.58 21.26 3.20
N SER A 373 -36.51 20.53 2.58
CA SER A 373 -36.34 19.10 2.23
C SER A 373 -35.16 18.81 1.31
N LYS A 374 -34.77 19.79 0.47
CA LYS A 374 -33.57 19.74 -0.39
C LYS A 374 -32.29 19.40 0.39
N PHE A 375 -32.18 19.88 1.64
CA PHE A 375 -31.02 19.68 2.52
C PHE A 375 -31.35 18.80 3.73
N GLY A 376 -32.47 18.06 3.67
CA GLY A 376 -32.97 17.27 4.78
C GLY A 376 -32.04 16.12 5.18
N ALA A 377 -32.20 15.62 6.40
CA ALA A 377 -31.36 14.56 6.95
C ALA A 377 -31.35 13.28 6.09
N GLY A 378 -32.47 12.96 5.41
CA GLY A 378 -32.57 11.78 4.54
C GLY A 378 -31.65 11.80 3.32
N LYS A 379 -31.05 12.95 2.97
CA LYS A 379 -30.08 13.07 1.86
C LYS A 379 -28.83 12.25 2.06
N VAL A 380 -28.47 11.94 3.31
CA VAL A 380 -27.27 11.14 3.59
C VAL A 380 -27.44 9.65 3.36
N ILE A 381 -28.64 9.16 3.01
CA ILE A 381 -28.89 7.72 2.76
C ILE A 381 -29.66 7.48 1.45
N ASP A 382 -29.83 8.49 0.60
CA ASP A 382 -30.64 8.36 -0.62
C ASP A 382 -29.88 7.76 -1.81
N GLY A 383 -28.56 7.60 -1.68
CA GLY A 383 -27.69 7.02 -2.70
C GLY A 383 -27.39 7.96 -3.88
N ASP A 384 -27.73 9.24 -3.78
CA ASP A 384 -27.38 10.25 -4.78
C ASP A 384 -26.19 11.11 -4.34
N ASN A 385 -25.05 10.91 -4.99
CA ASN A 385 -23.81 11.64 -4.72
C ASN A 385 -23.90 13.16 -4.96
N ASN A 386 -24.97 13.65 -5.60
CA ASN A 386 -25.19 15.08 -5.86
C ASN A 386 -26.12 15.74 -4.85
N THR A 387 -26.67 14.99 -3.90
CA THR A 387 -27.45 15.54 -2.79
C THR A 387 -26.66 15.48 -1.49
N TYR A 388 -27.06 16.30 -0.54
CA TYR A 388 -26.38 16.39 0.75
C TYR A 388 -27.28 17.00 1.81
N TRP A 389 -27.05 16.59 3.05
CA TRP A 389 -27.52 17.31 4.23
C TRP A 389 -26.56 18.46 4.53
N THR A 390 -27.12 19.60 4.95
CA THR A 390 -26.35 20.75 5.44
C THR A 390 -27.15 21.52 6.47
N THR A 391 -26.42 22.29 7.28
CA THR A 391 -26.97 23.17 8.32
C THR A 391 -27.20 24.59 7.81
N ASP A 392 -27.90 25.39 8.62
CA ASP A 392 -28.01 26.84 8.47
C ASP A 392 -26.63 27.52 8.44
N GLU A 393 -26.60 28.72 7.85
CA GLU A 393 -25.37 29.51 7.75
C GLU A 393 -24.76 29.78 9.14
N GLY A 394 -23.45 29.59 9.28
CA GLY A 394 -22.73 29.74 10.55
C GLY A 394 -22.89 28.59 11.55
N VAL A 395 -23.78 27.62 11.32
CA VAL A 395 -23.93 26.45 12.20
C VAL A 395 -22.90 25.38 11.84
N THR A 396 -21.79 25.35 12.57
CA THR A 396 -20.65 24.45 12.30
C THR A 396 -20.67 23.14 13.12
N THR A 397 -21.68 22.98 13.98
CA THR A 397 -21.89 21.76 14.78
C THR A 397 -23.35 21.33 14.68
N ALA A 398 -23.57 20.03 14.49
CA ALA A 398 -24.88 19.41 14.41
C ALA A 398 -24.75 17.89 14.39
N SER A 399 -25.86 17.19 14.59
CA SER A 399 -25.88 15.73 14.66
C SER A 399 -26.85 15.15 13.66
N LEU A 400 -26.47 14.04 13.03
CA LEU A 400 -27.35 13.16 12.26
C LEU A 400 -27.57 11.88 13.07
N THR A 401 -28.83 11.48 13.26
CA THR A 401 -29.20 10.26 13.99
C THR A 401 -29.97 9.32 13.08
N LEU A 402 -29.44 8.11 12.90
CA LEU A 402 -30.03 7.01 12.17
C LEU A 402 -30.71 6.07 13.18
N ASN A 403 -32.04 5.98 13.16
CA ASN A 403 -32.81 5.11 14.04
C ASN A 403 -33.26 3.84 13.31
N PHE A 404 -33.15 2.69 13.97
CA PHE A 404 -33.59 1.40 13.44
C PHE A 404 -34.86 0.94 14.15
N ASP A 405 -35.76 0.31 13.38
CA ASP A 405 -37.02 -0.22 13.90
C ASP A 405 -36.82 -1.52 14.71
N SER A 406 -35.69 -2.19 14.54
CA SER A 406 -35.28 -3.38 15.29
C SER A 406 -33.79 -3.32 15.68
N PRO A 407 -33.36 -4.07 16.71
CA PRO A 407 -31.93 -4.24 17.00
C PRO A 407 -31.16 -4.66 15.76
N THR A 408 -30.01 -4.02 15.53
CA THR A 408 -29.26 -4.12 14.29
C THR A 408 -27.77 -4.20 14.58
N GLU A 409 -27.07 -5.21 14.05
CA GLU A 409 -25.62 -5.30 14.19
C GLU A 409 -24.89 -4.39 13.19
N VAL A 410 -23.89 -3.65 13.67
CA VAL A 410 -23.00 -2.82 12.83
C VAL A 410 -21.57 -2.89 13.34
N ASN A 411 -20.60 -2.78 12.43
CA ASN A 411 -19.18 -2.73 12.76
C ASN A 411 -18.34 -1.86 11.80
N ARG A 412 -19.00 -1.21 10.82
CA ARG A 412 -18.41 -0.19 9.94
C ARG A 412 -19.35 0.98 9.80
N ILE A 413 -18.78 2.16 9.69
CA ILE A 413 -19.47 3.37 9.22
C ILE A 413 -18.62 4.03 8.14
N LEU A 414 -19.26 4.44 7.04
CA LEU A 414 -18.65 5.20 5.96
C LEU A 414 -19.33 6.58 5.91
N LEU A 415 -18.53 7.64 5.83
CA LEU A 415 -18.97 9.03 5.78
C LEU A 415 -18.36 9.73 4.57
N GLN A 416 -19.12 10.59 3.89
CA GLN A 416 -18.63 11.40 2.78
C GLN A 416 -19.12 12.84 2.87
N GLU A 417 -18.24 13.79 2.57
CA GLU A 417 -18.60 15.18 2.33
C GLU A 417 -18.93 15.41 0.84
N TYR A 418 -19.81 16.36 0.56
CA TYR A 418 -20.03 16.87 -0.80
C TYR A 418 -18.89 17.82 -1.19
N ILE A 419 -17.72 17.23 -1.50
CA ILE A 419 -16.46 17.95 -1.71
C ILE A 419 -16.45 18.94 -2.87
N ALA A 420 -17.44 18.93 -3.76
CA ALA A 420 -17.61 19.97 -4.78
C ALA A 420 -17.79 21.36 -4.16
N LEU A 421 -18.22 21.44 -2.89
CA LEU A 421 -18.31 22.66 -2.10
C LEU A 421 -17.16 22.81 -1.07
N GLY A 422 -16.08 22.04 -1.23
CA GLY A 422 -14.90 22.05 -0.38
C GLY A 422 -14.93 21.02 0.76
N GLN A 423 -13.79 20.84 1.41
CA GLN A 423 -13.64 19.98 2.59
C GLN A 423 -13.77 20.83 3.86
N ARG A 424 -14.65 20.45 4.80
CA ARG A 424 -15.07 21.33 5.90
C ARG A 424 -14.88 20.70 7.27
N VAL A 425 -15.27 19.44 7.44
CA VAL A 425 -15.26 18.76 8.74
C VAL A 425 -13.84 18.45 9.18
N TYR A 426 -13.51 18.82 10.43
CA TYR A 426 -12.22 18.51 11.07
C TYR A 426 -12.36 17.97 12.49
N GLY A 427 -13.59 17.77 12.96
CA GLY A 427 -13.91 17.06 14.19
C GLY A 427 -15.30 16.44 14.10
N PHE A 428 -15.39 15.15 14.40
CA PHE A 428 -16.66 14.47 14.61
C PHE A 428 -16.50 13.31 15.60
N ASN A 429 -17.61 12.83 16.13
CA ASN A 429 -17.63 11.55 16.84
C ASN A 429 -18.83 10.71 16.40
N VAL A 430 -18.72 9.41 16.62
CA VAL A 430 -19.78 8.43 16.35
C VAL A 430 -20.21 7.84 17.68
N GLU A 431 -21.50 7.86 17.95
CA GLU A 431 -22.13 7.22 19.10
C GLU A 431 -23.12 6.15 18.62
N ALA A 432 -23.31 5.11 19.41
CA ALA A 432 -24.32 4.09 19.18
C ALA A 432 -25.22 3.94 20.40
N ARG A 433 -26.53 3.76 20.18
CA ARG A 433 -27.49 3.49 21.26
C ARG A 433 -27.59 1.98 21.50
N ILE A 434 -26.84 1.51 22.49
CA ILE A 434 -26.69 0.10 22.90
C ILE A 434 -27.40 -0.06 24.25
N ASP A 435 -28.31 -1.02 24.36
CA ASP A 435 -29.14 -1.24 25.55
C ASP A 435 -29.85 0.04 26.04
N GLY A 436 -30.37 0.83 25.09
CA GLY A 436 -31.06 2.10 25.37
C GLY A 436 -30.14 3.28 25.71
N ASN A 437 -28.83 3.08 25.86
CA ASN A 437 -27.88 4.11 26.27
C ASN A 437 -26.95 4.51 25.12
N TRP A 438 -26.69 5.81 24.97
CA TRP A 438 -25.67 6.29 24.03
C TRP A 438 -24.27 5.95 24.56
N LYS A 439 -23.49 5.26 23.74
CA LYS A 439 -22.08 4.94 23.99
C LYS A 439 -21.24 5.51 22.86
N LEU A 440 -20.15 6.18 23.22
CA LEU A 440 -19.15 6.63 22.26
C LEU A 440 -18.50 5.41 21.59
N ILE A 441 -18.49 5.40 20.25
CA ILE A 441 -17.80 4.39 19.45
C ILE A 441 -16.40 4.89 19.08
N ASP A 442 -16.30 6.11 18.55
CA ASP A 442 -15.04 6.68 18.10
C ASP A 442 -15.09 8.22 18.02
N THR A 443 -13.93 8.88 18.17
CA THR A 443 -13.74 10.33 17.95
C THR A 443 -12.67 10.55 16.90
N GLN A 444 -13.00 11.36 15.90
CA GLN A 444 -12.24 11.47 14.66
C GLN A 444 -12.16 12.92 14.16
N THR A 445 -11.32 13.14 13.14
CA THR A 445 -11.04 14.47 12.60
C THR A 445 -11.69 14.73 11.24
N THR A 446 -10.96 14.56 10.14
CA THR A 446 -11.42 14.89 8.78
C THR A 446 -12.28 13.79 8.16
N ILE A 447 -13.25 14.19 7.33
CA ILE A 447 -14.04 13.25 6.51
C ILE A 447 -13.58 13.28 5.04
N GLY A 448 -13.75 14.40 4.35
CA GLY A 448 -13.39 14.56 2.94
C GLY A 448 -14.20 13.66 2.00
N VAL A 449 -13.54 13.12 0.97
CA VAL A 449 -14.13 12.27 -0.06
C VAL A 449 -14.78 11.03 0.54
N LYS A 450 -14.08 10.41 1.49
CA LYS A 450 -14.52 9.18 2.15
C LYS A 450 -13.73 8.94 3.44
N ARG A 451 -14.46 8.67 4.53
CA ARG A 451 -13.93 8.23 5.82
C ARG A 451 -14.62 6.93 6.22
N ILE A 452 -13.85 5.89 6.49
CA ILE A 452 -14.40 4.59 6.91
C ILE A 452 -13.81 4.23 8.27
N LEU A 453 -14.67 4.01 9.26
CA LEU A 453 -14.26 3.54 10.59
C LEU A 453 -14.57 2.06 10.74
N ARG A 454 -13.68 1.36 11.45
CA ARG A 454 -13.85 -0.03 11.87
C ARG A 454 -13.94 -0.06 13.39
N PHE A 455 -14.90 -0.79 13.92
CA PHE A 455 -15.08 -0.99 15.35
C PHE A 455 -15.60 -2.41 15.61
N ASP A 456 -15.66 -2.81 16.87
CA ASP A 456 -16.23 -4.11 17.26
C ASP A 456 -17.71 -4.19 16.87
N THR A 457 -18.18 -5.38 16.51
CA THR A 457 -19.62 -5.59 16.24
C THR A 457 -20.45 -5.25 17.47
N VAL A 458 -21.37 -4.31 17.28
CA VAL A 458 -22.32 -3.87 18.30
C VAL A 458 -23.74 -4.00 17.77
N GLU A 459 -24.64 -4.49 18.61
CA GLU A 459 -26.08 -4.44 18.35
C GLU A 459 -26.63 -3.09 18.81
N VAL A 460 -27.29 -2.36 17.90
CA VAL A 460 -27.69 -0.97 18.10
C VAL A 460 -29.16 -0.76 17.76
N SER A 461 -29.78 0.19 18.46
CA SER A 461 -31.11 0.72 18.10
C SER A 461 -31.03 2.07 17.38
N ALA A 462 -29.87 2.72 17.40
CA ALA A 462 -29.56 3.92 16.64
C ALA A 462 -28.04 4.16 16.55
N VAL A 463 -27.61 4.86 15.52
CA VAL A 463 -26.25 5.41 15.39
C VAL A 463 -26.37 6.93 15.22
N ARG A 464 -25.48 7.68 15.86
CA ARG A 464 -25.42 9.14 15.76
C ARG A 464 -24.03 9.58 15.33
N VAL A 465 -23.97 10.44 14.32
CA VAL A 465 -22.77 11.14 13.90
C VAL A 465 -22.89 12.58 14.38
N ASN A 466 -22.00 12.99 15.28
CA ASN A 466 -21.95 14.36 15.80
C ASN A 466 -20.81 15.09 15.09
N ILE A 467 -21.14 16.09 14.27
CA ILE A 467 -20.14 17.04 13.76
C ILE A 467 -19.80 18.00 14.90
N THR A 468 -18.59 17.88 15.44
CA THR A 468 -18.13 18.66 16.59
C THR A 468 -17.29 19.86 16.18
N ALA A 469 -16.69 19.83 14.99
CA ALA A 469 -15.95 20.94 14.43
C ALA A 469 -15.95 20.92 12.89
N SER A 470 -16.30 22.06 12.29
CA SER A 470 -16.30 22.26 10.84
C SER A 470 -15.90 23.69 10.48
N LYS A 471 -15.21 23.86 9.35
CA LYS A 471 -14.73 25.16 8.87
C LYS A 471 -15.85 26.08 8.35
N ALA A 472 -16.97 25.49 7.95
CA ALA A 472 -18.22 26.13 7.55
C ALA A 472 -19.39 25.18 7.84
N ALA A 473 -20.62 25.50 7.42
CA ALA A 473 -21.75 24.56 7.50
C ALA A 473 -21.35 23.20 6.90
N PRO A 474 -21.40 22.07 7.63
CA PRO A 474 -21.03 20.76 7.08
C PRO A 474 -21.95 20.38 5.91
N VAL A 475 -21.39 19.71 4.91
CA VAL A 475 -22.11 19.21 3.73
C VAL A 475 -21.89 17.70 3.61
N ILE A 476 -22.75 16.90 4.24
CA ILE A 476 -22.60 15.43 4.26
C ILE A 476 -23.45 14.83 3.14
N SER A 477 -22.83 14.15 2.20
CA SER A 477 -23.51 13.53 1.05
C SER A 477 -23.91 12.09 1.32
N ASN A 478 -23.17 11.36 2.15
CA ASN A 478 -23.44 9.96 2.38
C ASN A 478 -23.04 9.50 3.79
N ILE A 479 -23.88 8.68 4.40
CA ILE A 479 -23.62 7.88 5.60
C ILE A 479 -24.08 6.46 5.31
N GLU A 480 -23.16 5.52 5.42
CA GLU A 480 -23.45 4.11 5.23
C GLU A 480 -23.02 3.32 6.47
N LEU A 481 -23.77 2.27 6.77
CA LEU A 481 -23.50 1.38 7.89
C LEU A 481 -23.45 -0.05 7.39
N TYR A 482 -22.44 -0.79 7.82
CA TYR A 482 -22.26 -2.16 7.41
C TYR A 482 -21.96 -3.07 8.60
N ARG A 483 -22.24 -4.35 8.35
CA ARG A 483 -21.88 -5.47 9.19
C ARG A 483 -20.95 -6.36 8.38
N ALA A 484 -19.68 -6.00 8.35
CA ALA A 484 -18.62 -6.78 7.70
C ALA A 484 -18.43 -8.10 8.46
N PRO A 485 -18.20 -9.23 7.77
CA PRO A 485 -17.88 -10.49 8.45
C PRO A 485 -16.50 -10.42 9.12
N ASN A 486 -16.25 -11.31 10.09
CA ASN A 486 -14.92 -11.45 10.69
C ASN A 486 -13.89 -11.81 9.61
N LEU A 487 -12.73 -11.17 9.64
CA LEU A 487 -11.69 -11.39 8.64
C LEU A 487 -11.00 -12.74 8.87
N LEU A 488 -11.28 -13.71 7.99
CA LEU A 488 -10.74 -15.06 8.09
C LEU A 488 -9.41 -15.18 7.31
N THR A 489 -8.29 -15.30 8.04
CA THR A 489 -6.94 -15.46 7.50
C THR A 489 -6.24 -16.68 8.09
N GLN A 490 -5.28 -17.24 7.34
CA GLN A 490 -4.48 -18.36 7.86
C GLN A 490 -3.74 -17.95 9.14
N PRO A 491 -3.67 -18.83 10.15
CA PRO A 491 -2.91 -18.53 11.36
C PRO A 491 -1.44 -18.23 11.04
N ILE A 492 -0.92 -17.16 11.64
CA ILE A 492 0.51 -16.89 11.66
C ILE A 492 1.07 -17.62 12.88
N ILE A 493 2.01 -18.53 12.64
CA ILE A 493 2.66 -19.33 13.68
C ILE A 493 4.09 -18.81 13.85
N LYS A 494 4.43 -18.34 15.05
CA LYS A 494 5.77 -17.84 15.41
C LYS A 494 6.28 -18.58 16.64
N ARG A 495 7.59 -18.58 16.82
CA ARG A 495 8.25 -18.98 18.07
C ARG A 495 9.28 -17.93 18.41
N ASP A 496 9.39 -17.58 19.68
CA ASP A 496 10.49 -16.72 20.15
C ASP A 496 11.73 -17.55 20.51
N LYS A 497 12.87 -16.88 20.74
CA LYS A 497 14.11 -17.52 21.20
C LYS A 497 13.90 -18.42 22.42
N SER A 498 13.01 -18.04 23.34
CA SER A 498 12.76 -18.81 24.57
C SER A 498 12.02 -20.12 24.32
N GLY A 499 11.51 -20.35 23.11
CA GLY A 499 10.76 -21.53 22.71
C GLY A 499 9.26 -21.37 22.90
N VAL A 500 8.77 -20.17 23.22
CA VAL A 500 7.33 -19.92 23.33
C VAL A 500 6.78 -19.73 21.93
N VAL A 501 5.87 -20.62 21.54
CA VAL A 501 5.08 -20.53 20.32
C VAL A 501 3.89 -19.62 20.57
N SER A 502 3.65 -18.70 19.65
CA SER A 502 2.42 -17.92 19.57
C SER A 502 1.76 -18.11 18.22
N MET A 503 0.43 -18.10 18.24
CA MET A 503 -0.39 -18.10 17.04
C MET A 503 -1.31 -16.89 17.06
N GLU A 504 -1.48 -16.27 15.90
CA GLU A 504 -2.32 -15.08 15.73
C GLU A 504 -3.11 -15.19 14.43
N VAL A 505 -4.30 -14.58 14.45
CA VAL A 505 -5.17 -14.32 13.30
C VAL A 505 -5.58 -12.86 13.37
N SER A 506 -5.99 -12.31 12.23
CA SER A 506 -6.23 -10.88 12.07
C SER A 506 -7.42 -10.36 12.87
N ASP A 507 -8.38 -11.24 13.20
CA ASP A 507 -9.62 -10.90 13.87
C ASP A 507 -9.76 -11.71 15.17
N LYS A 508 -9.98 -11.02 16.29
CA LYS A 508 -10.07 -11.62 17.62
C LYS A 508 -11.25 -12.56 17.82
N ASN A 509 -12.26 -12.48 16.94
CA ASN A 509 -13.45 -13.33 16.97
C ASN A 509 -13.25 -14.64 16.18
N ILE A 510 -12.07 -14.86 15.62
CA ILE A 510 -11.70 -16.08 14.89
C ILE A 510 -10.96 -17.03 15.82
N ASP A 511 -11.37 -18.30 15.78
CA ASP A 511 -10.78 -19.36 16.57
C ASP A 511 -9.60 -19.98 15.81
N ILE A 512 -8.52 -20.29 16.53
CA ILE A 512 -7.40 -21.07 16.00
C ILE A 512 -7.47 -22.47 16.61
N HIS A 513 -7.52 -23.49 15.76
CA HIS A 513 -7.46 -24.89 16.16
C HIS A 513 -6.16 -25.52 15.66
N TYR A 514 -5.51 -26.32 16.50
CA TYR A 514 -4.18 -26.84 16.18
C TYR A 514 -3.94 -28.26 16.70
N THR A 515 -2.91 -28.89 16.15
CA THR A 515 -2.35 -30.18 16.55
C THR A 515 -0.83 -30.07 16.64
N LEU A 516 -0.22 -30.94 17.47
CA LEU A 516 1.23 -31.00 17.69
C LEU A 516 1.85 -32.34 17.27
N ASP A 517 1.01 -33.29 16.87
CA ASP A 517 1.39 -34.65 16.48
C ASP A 517 1.47 -34.82 14.95
N GLY A 518 1.25 -33.74 14.19
CA GLY A 518 1.26 -33.74 12.72
C GLY A 518 -0.06 -34.16 12.06
N SER A 519 -1.10 -34.52 12.84
CA SER A 519 -2.45 -34.76 12.32
C SER A 519 -3.12 -33.47 11.83
N GLU A 520 -4.05 -33.54 10.88
CA GLU A 520 -4.78 -32.35 10.39
C GLU A 520 -5.75 -31.84 11.47
N PRO A 521 -5.71 -30.55 11.86
CA PRO A 521 -6.66 -30.00 12.83
C PRO A 521 -8.08 -29.92 12.26
N THR A 522 -9.07 -29.96 13.16
CA THR A 522 -10.50 -29.73 12.88
C THR A 522 -11.06 -28.72 13.88
N GLU A 523 -12.30 -28.30 13.72
CA GLU A 523 -13.03 -27.47 14.70
C GLU A 523 -13.19 -28.14 16.08
N LYS A 524 -12.93 -29.46 16.16
CA LYS A 524 -12.93 -30.23 17.40
C LYS A 524 -11.54 -30.37 18.04
N SER A 525 -10.48 -29.99 17.32
CA SER A 525 -9.11 -29.99 17.86
C SER A 525 -8.96 -28.92 18.94
N PRO A 526 -7.94 -29.00 19.81
CA PRO A 526 -7.70 -28.00 20.84
C PRO A 526 -7.68 -26.58 20.28
N LYS A 527 -8.46 -25.70 20.91
CA LYS A 527 -8.48 -24.25 20.62
C LYS A 527 -7.26 -23.60 21.27
N TYR A 528 -6.55 -22.79 20.51
CA TYR A 528 -5.44 -21.98 21.02
C TYR A 528 -5.97 -20.89 21.96
N GLN A 529 -5.37 -20.77 23.14
CA GLN A 529 -5.76 -19.80 24.17
C GLN A 529 -4.62 -18.83 24.51
N SER A 530 -3.40 -19.34 24.60
CA SER A 530 -2.21 -18.57 24.94
C SER A 530 -0.95 -19.31 24.48
N GLY A 531 0.18 -18.60 24.47
CA GLY A 531 1.44 -19.16 24.02
C GLY A 531 1.89 -20.35 24.88
N PHE A 532 2.52 -21.34 24.24
CA PHE A 532 2.99 -22.55 24.89
C PHE A 532 4.40 -22.91 24.42
N ARG A 533 5.13 -23.68 25.23
CA ARG A 533 6.55 -23.94 24.99
C ARG A 533 6.78 -25.15 24.10
N ILE A 534 7.59 -24.99 23.05
CA ILE A 534 8.14 -26.05 22.22
C ILE A 534 9.68 -25.96 22.22
N ASP A 535 10.31 -26.86 22.95
CA ASP A 535 11.78 -26.97 23.02
C ASP A 535 12.36 -28.12 22.18
N LYS A 536 11.51 -29.01 21.66
CA LYS A 536 11.90 -30.21 20.90
C LYS A 536 11.33 -30.14 19.47
N PRO A 537 11.89 -30.90 18.52
CA PRO A 537 11.34 -31.04 17.18
C PRO A 537 9.84 -31.35 17.18
N THR A 538 9.05 -30.43 16.62
CA THR A 538 7.58 -30.53 16.58
C THR A 538 7.05 -29.91 15.29
N THR A 539 6.10 -30.59 14.66
CA THR A 539 5.29 -30.04 13.57
C THR A 539 3.96 -29.57 14.14
N ILE A 540 3.70 -28.27 14.02
CA ILE A 540 2.42 -27.66 14.34
C ILE A 540 1.61 -27.57 13.05
N LYS A 541 0.38 -28.04 13.10
CA LYS A 541 -0.62 -27.74 12.08
C LYS A 541 -1.74 -26.93 12.73
N ALA A 542 -2.11 -25.82 12.11
CA ALA A 542 -3.16 -24.95 12.62
C ALA A 542 -4.09 -24.49 11.49
N LEU A 543 -5.38 -24.33 11.79
CA LEU A 543 -6.34 -23.65 10.94
C LEU A 543 -7.06 -22.57 11.72
N ALA A 544 -7.56 -21.57 11.00
CA ALA A 544 -8.48 -20.60 11.53
C ALA A 544 -9.92 -21.02 11.21
N TYR A 545 -10.82 -20.84 12.16
CA TYR A 545 -12.23 -21.20 12.09
C TYR A 545 -13.08 -20.00 12.50
N ASN A 546 -14.04 -19.63 11.65
CA ASN A 546 -15.00 -18.58 11.96
C ASN A 546 -16.23 -19.21 12.63
N PRO A 547 -16.48 -18.98 13.92
CA PRO A 547 -17.59 -19.61 14.63
C PRO A 547 -18.97 -19.14 14.14
N GLU A 548 -19.02 -17.99 13.48
CA GLU A 548 -20.26 -17.37 13.04
C GLU A 548 -20.86 -18.03 11.79
N ASN A 549 -20.03 -18.26 10.77
CA ASN A 549 -20.45 -18.80 9.48
C ASN A 549 -19.90 -20.21 9.21
N ARG A 550 -19.09 -20.76 10.13
CA ARG A 550 -18.47 -22.09 10.07
C ARG A 550 -17.44 -22.27 8.94
N GLU A 551 -16.99 -21.18 8.34
CA GLU A 551 -15.89 -21.21 7.37
C GLU A 551 -14.56 -21.49 8.06
N LYS A 552 -13.63 -22.10 7.32
CA LYS A 552 -12.28 -22.42 7.79
C LYS A 552 -11.25 -22.14 6.72
N THR A 553 -10.04 -21.80 7.15
CA THR A 553 -8.90 -21.68 6.23
C THR A 553 -8.38 -23.06 5.85
N SER A 554 -7.53 -23.09 4.81
CA SER A 554 -6.59 -24.19 4.66
C SER A 554 -5.63 -24.26 5.85
N VAL A 555 -5.08 -25.46 6.09
CA VAL A 555 -4.18 -25.71 7.21
C VAL A 555 -2.81 -25.09 6.95
N LYS A 556 -2.32 -24.35 7.95
CA LYS A 556 -0.96 -23.86 8.03
C LYS A 556 -0.10 -24.88 8.77
N GLU A 557 0.94 -25.36 8.11
CA GLU A 557 1.96 -26.20 8.73
C GLU A 557 3.21 -25.39 9.08
N MET A 558 3.77 -25.61 10.26
CA MET A 558 5.05 -25.05 10.70
C MET A 558 5.85 -26.08 11.48
N TYR A 559 7.09 -26.31 11.05
CA TYR A 559 8.06 -27.14 11.75
C TYR A 559 9.03 -26.28 12.56
N PHE A 560 9.17 -26.61 13.84
CA PHE A 560 10.20 -26.07 14.71
C PHE A 560 11.14 -27.18 15.15
N ASP A 561 12.45 -26.99 14.99
CA ASP A 561 13.47 -27.85 15.61
C ASP A 561 13.67 -27.45 17.09
N ILE A 562 14.78 -27.82 17.73
CA ILE A 562 15.08 -27.41 19.11
C ILE A 562 14.99 -25.88 19.30
N SER A 563 14.58 -25.44 20.49
CA SER A 563 14.53 -24.00 20.80
C SER A 563 15.93 -23.42 21.01
N LYS A 564 16.07 -22.12 20.72
CA LYS A 564 17.34 -21.39 20.83
C LYS A 564 17.57 -20.77 22.22
N LYS A 565 16.80 -21.21 23.22
CA LYS A 565 16.74 -20.57 24.56
C LYS A 565 18.12 -20.50 25.23
N ASP A 566 18.93 -21.55 25.03
CA ASP A 566 20.27 -21.68 25.63
C ASP A 566 21.38 -21.21 24.69
N TRP A 567 21.05 -20.75 23.48
CA TRP A 567 22.03 -20.42 22.46
C TRP A 567 22.69 -19.07 22.71
N LYS A 568 24.00 -19.02 22.47
CA LYS A 568 24.81 -17.80 22.60
C LYS A 568 25.75 -17.66 21.41
N VAL A 569 25.77 -16.47 20.81
CA VAL A 569 26.82 -16.13 19.84
C VAL A 569 28.07 -15.78 20.64
N LEU A 570 29.12 -16.56 20.43
CA LEU A 570 30.42 -16.38 21.08
C LEU A 570 31.36 -15.52 20.22
N LYS A 571 31.34 -15.85 18.92
CA LYS A 571 32.20 -15.39 17.83
C LYS A 571 31.49 -14.54 16.78
N VAL A 572 31.94 -13.33 16.46
CA VAL A 572 31.84 -12.78 15.09
C VAL A 572 33.23 -12.30 14.66
N SER A 573 33.70 -12.67 13.47
CA SER A 573 35.03 -12.24 12.99
C SER A 573 35.06 -10.80 12.47
N ALA A 574 33.90 -10.24 12.14
CA ALA A 574 33.73 -8.85 11.72
C ALA A 574 32.43 -8.24 12.27
N GLY A 575 32.49 -7.01 12.78
CA GLY A 575 31.35 -6.30 13.38
C GLY A 575 31.25 -6.43 14.90
N LYS A 576 30.16 -5.92 15.47
CA LYS A 576 29.92 -5.90 16.92
C LYS A 576 29.17 -7.16 17.38
N LEU A 577 29.69 -7.81 18.42
CA LEU A 577 29.05 -9.00 19.00
C LEU A 577 27.67 -8.69 19.60
N GLY A 578 27.46 -7.48 20.13
CA GLY A 578 26.19 -7.08 20.76
C GLY A 578 24.99 -7.18 19.82
N ASP A 579 25.19 -6.98 18.51
CA ASP A 579 24.15 -7.08 17.49
C ASP A 579 23.91 -8.51 17.00
N ALA A 580 24.81 -9.44 17.32
CA ALA A 580 24.81 -10.79 16.77
C ALA A 580 23.73 -11.69 17.37
N HIS A 581 23.05 -11.27 18.45
CA HIS A 581 21.90 -11.99 18.99
C HIS A 581 20.79 -12.19 17.94
N ARG A 582 20.69 -11.29 16.96
CA ARG A 582 19.77 -11.36 15.82
C ARG A 582 19.99 -12.57 14.91
N LEU A 583 21.13 -13.26 15.01
CA LEU A 583 21.42 -14.50 14.27
C LEU A 583 20.58 -15.69 14.72
N ILE A 584 20.05 -15.61 15.95
CA ILE A 584 19.52 -16.74 16.72
C ILE A 584 18.34 -16.33 17.61
N ASP A 585 17.57 -15.31 17.22
CA ASP A 585 16.44 -14.80 18.02
C ASP A 585 15.08 -15.44 17.66
N ASP A 586 15.09 -16.39 16.72
CA ASP A 586 13.94 -17.06 16.11
C ASP A 586 12.99 -16.09 15.37
N ASN A 587 13.51 -14.93 14.93
CA ASN A 587 12.77 -13.96 14.13
C ASN A 587 13.46 -13.73 12.77
N PRO A 588 12.94 -14.29 11.67
CA PRO A 588 13.55 -14.16 10.35
C PRO A 588 13.50 -12.74 9.76
N ASN A 589 12.83 -11.79 10.42
CA ASN A 589 12.79 -10.38 10.05
C ASN A 589 13.81 -9.53 10.81
N SER A 590 14.42 -10.05 11.89
CA SER A 590 15.65 -9.48 12.42
C SER A 590 16.80 -9.87 11.50
N THR A 591 17.75 -8.98 11.30
CA THR A 591 18.93 -9.28 10.48
C THR A 591 20.17 -8.79 11.19
N TRP A 592 21.19 -9.64 11.18
CA TRP A 592 22.55 -9.25 11.48
C TRP A 592 23.33 -9.02 10.19
N VAL A 593 24.10 -7.94 10.14
CA VAL A 593 25.04 -7.63 9.05
C VAL A 593 26.41 -7.35 9.68
N SER A 594 27.45 -7.99 9.16
CA SER A 594 28.82 -7.78 9.63
C SER A 594 29.37 -6.42 9.22
N ALA A 595 30.47 -5.99 9.85
CA ALA A 595 31.33 -4.99 9.21
C ALA A 595 31.93 -5.56 7.91
N ALA A 596 32.32 -4.69 6.98
CA ALA A 596 33.04 -5.11 5.78
C ALA A 596 34.37 -5.77 6.15
N SER A 597 34.73 -6.86 5.48
CA SER A 597 35.98 -7.60 5.67
C SER A 597 36.56 -8.04 4.32
N ASP A 598 37.88 -7.98 4.21
CA ASP A 598 38.61 -8.54 3.05
C ASP A 598 38.82 -10.06 3.17
N THR A 599 38.40 -10.65 4.28
CA THR A 599 38.45 -12.10 4.54
C THR A 599 37.05 -12.65 4.80
N ALA A 600 36.87 -13.95 4.58
CA ALA A 600 35.61 -14.62 4.87
C ALA A 600 35.15 -14.38 6.33
N VAL A 601 33.90 -13.97 6.49
CA VAL A 601 33.31 -13.70 7.80
C VAL A 601 32.85 -15.02 8.43
N GLU A 602 33.13 -15.19 9.72
CA GLU A 602 32.81 -16.38 10.51
C GLU A 602 32.00 -15.99 11.75
N VAL A 603 30.97 -16.78 12.06
CA VAL A 603 30.19 -16.67 13.29
C VAL A 603 30.21 -17.98 14.06
N VAL A 604 30.38 -17.91 15.39
CA VAL A 604 30.44 -19.09 16.28
C VAL A 604 29.31 -19.03 17.29
N VAL A 605 28.53 -20.10 17.37
CA VAL A 605 27.37 -20.23 18.25
C VAL A 605 27.56 -21.42 19.20
N ASP A 606 27.38 -21.19 20.50
CA ASP A 606 27.19 -22.24 21.51
C ASP A 606 25.71 -22.61 21.55
N LEU A 607 25.39 -23.89 21.36
CA LEU A 607 24.03 -24.42 21.44
C LEU A 607 23.56 -24.67 22.89
N GLY A 608 24.44 -24.45 23.88
CA GLY A 608 24.18 -24.63 25.31
C GLY A 608 24.51 -26.04 25.82
N GLU A 609 24.19 -27.07 25.04
CA GLU A 609 24.47 -28.47 25.35
C GLU A 609 24.87 -29.29 24.11
N VAL A 610 25.32 -30.53 24.30
CA VAL A 610 25.69 -31.41 23.18
C VAL A 610 24.43 -31.97 22.51
N GLN A 611 24.20 -31.56 21.26
CA GLN A 611 23.10 -31.98 20.42
C GLN A 611 23.53 -33.03 19.39
N ARG A 612 22.57 -33.84 18.91
CA ARG A 612 22.76 -34.73 17.74
C ARG A 612 22.32 -34.00 16.49
N LEU A 613 23.26 -33.46 15.72
CA LEU A 613 22.98 -32.65 14.54
C LEU A 613 23.00 -33.49 13.28
N GLN A 614 22.07 -33.25 12.36
CA GLN A 614 21.96 -33.87 11.04
C GLN A 614 22.01 -32.82 9.91
N GLY A 615 22.12 -31.55 10.26
CA GLY A 615 22.09 -30.46 9.31
C GLY A 615 22.01 -29.10 9.97
N PHE A 616 21.91 -28.06 9.14
CA PHE A 616 21.70 -26.68 9.55
C PHE A 616 20.81 -25.94 8.55
N THR A 617 20.26 -24.80 8.99
CA THR A 617 19.51 -23.90 8.13
C THR A 617 20.12 -22.51 8.12
N TYR A 618 20.03 -21.84 6.96
CA TYR A 618 20.42 -20.44 6.78
C TYR A 618 19.23 -19.67 6.20
N MET A 619 18.82 -18.59 6.87
CA MET A 619 17.87 -17.64 6.34
C MET A 619 18.61 -16.38 5.87
N PRO A 620 18.53 -16.02 4.58
CA PRO A 620 19.00 -14.73 4.08
C PRO A 620 18.24 -13.55 4.69
N VAL A 621 18.84 -12.36 4.61
CA VAL A 621 18.14 -11.10 4.93
C VAL A 621 16.91 -10.93 4.05
N ARG A 622 15.80 -10.49 4.65
CA ARG A 622 14.54 -10.16 3.98
C ARG A 622 14.34 -8.65 4.03
N GLY A 623 14.44 -7.99 2.89
CA GLY A 623 14.27 -6.55 2.77
C GLY A 623 14.44 -6.09 1.33
N ARG A 624 14.01 -4.86 1.04
CA ARG A 624 14.01 -4.27 -0.31
C ARG A 624 15.42 -4.17 -0.93
N TRP A 625 16.45 -4.01 -0.08
CA TRP A 625 17.84 -3.89 -0.52
C TRP A 625 18.72 -4.87 0.27
N PRO A 626 18.62 -6.17 -0.01
CA PRO A 626 19.39 -7.16 0.72
C PRO A 626 20.87 -7.03 0.37
N VAL A 627 21.73 -7.09 1.38
CA VAL A 627 23.19 -7.03 1.23
C VAL A 627 23.82 -8.22 1.93
N GLY A 628 25.00 -8.65 1.48
CA GLY A 628 25.81 -9.63 2.19
C GLY A 628 25.28 -11.06 2.22
N ILE A 629 24.40 -11.46 1.30
CA ILE A 629 23.86 -12.83 1.27
C ILE A 629 24.97 -13.83 0.96
N VAL A 630 25.09 -14.87 1.78
CA VAL A 630 26.05 -15.96 1.60
C VAL A 630 25.64 -16.82 0.41
N SER A 631 26.53 -16.99 -0.57
CA SER A 631 26.34 -17.94 -1.68
C SER A 631 27.10 -19.24 -1.45
N GLN A 632 28.33 -19.19 -0.96
CA GLN A 632 29.11 -20.38 -0.62
C GLN A 632 29.46 -20.38 0.85
N TYR A 633 29.40 -21.55 1.47
CA TYR A 633 29.56 -21.70 2.91
C TYR A 633 30.50 -22.85 3.29
N GLU A 634 31.06 -22.71 4.47
CA GLU A 634 31.62 -23.82 5.25
C GLU A 634 30.93 -23.83 6.61
N PHE A 635 30.40 -24.99 7.00
CA PHE A 635 29.76 -25.21 8.28
C PHE A 635 30.59 -26.21 9.08
N SER A 636 31.10 -25.76 10.21
CA SER A 636 31.97 -26.53 11.11
C SER A 636 31.29 -26.78 12.45
N ILE A 637 31.64 -27.87 13.10
CA ILE A 637 31.08 -28.30 14.39
C ILE A 637 32.19 -28.65 15.40
N SER A 638 31.89 -28.49 16.67
CA SER A 638 32.81 -28.82 17.77
C SER A 638 32.05 -29.24 19.04
N ARG A 639 32.70 -30.02 19.91
CA ARG A 639 32.19 -30.35 21.25
C ARG A 639 32.73 -29.44 22.35
N ASP A 640 33.87 -28.79 22.12
CA ASP A 640 34.64 -28.09 23.15
C ASP A 640 35.07 -26.66 22.77
N ASN A 641 34.66 -26.18 21.58
CA ASN A 641 35.04 -24.89 21.00
C ASN A 641 36.56 -24.74 20.74
N LYS A 642 37.30 -25.86 20.72
CA LYS A 642 38.75 -25.91 20.48
C LYS A 642 39.08 -26.75 19.27
N THR A 643 38.58 -27.99 19.24
CA THR A 643 38.75 -28.90 18.10
C THR A 643 37.54 -28.82 17.19
N TRP A 644 37.77 -28.43 15.95
CA TRP A 644 36.73 -28.22 14.95
C TRP A 644 36.84 -29.24 13.82
N SER A 645 35.70 -29.74 13.36
CA SER A 645 35.58 -30.55 12.16
C SER A 645 34.59 -29.91 11.19
N VAL A 646 34.94 -29.84 9.91
CA VAL A 646 34.03 -29.41 8.86
C VAL A 646 32.93 -30.46 8.69
N ALA A 647 31.67 -30.05 8.88
CA ALA A 647 30.50 -30.91 8.74
C ALA A 647 29.89 -30.84 7.33
N ALA A 648 29.93 -29.65 6.72
CA ALA A 648 29.46 -29.43 5.35
C ALA A 648 30.18 -28.23 4.71
N THR A 649 30.38 -28.32 3.41
CA THR A 649 30.77 -27.20 2.53
C THR A 649 29.87 -27.24 1.31
N GLY A 650 29.55 -26.09 0.75
CA GLY A 650 28.78 -26.08 -0.49
C GLY A 650 28.35 -24.69 -0.92
N GLU A 651 27.41 -24.70 -1.86
CA GLU A 651 26.79 -23.51 -2.40
C GLU A 651 25.29 -23.56 -2.12
N PHE A 652 24.70 -22.43 -1.73
CA PHE A 652 23.27 -22.24 -1.74
C PHE A 652 22.82 -21.88 -3.16
N ALA A 653 22.51 -22.93 -3.94
CA ALA A 653 22.14 -22.78 -5.34
C ALA A 653 20.95 -21.81 -5.49
N ASN A 654 21.07 -20.89 -6.46
CA ASN A 654 20.05 -19.90 -6.81
C ASN A 654 19.65 -18.93 -5.67
N ILE A 655 20.42 -18.83 -4.58
CA ILE A 655 20.03 -18.00 -3.43
C ILE A 655 19.95 -16.50 -3.74
N LYS A 656 20.66 -16.04 -4.79
CA LYS A 656 20.56 -14.67 -5.30
C LYS A 656 19.15 -14.36 -5.79
N ASN A 657 18.53 -15.30 -6.50
CA ASN A 657 17.22 -15.09 -7.10
C ASN A 657 16.09 -15.66 -6.22
N ASN A 658 16.41 -16.55 -5.29
CA ASN A 658 15.44 -17.16 -4.37
C ASN A 658 15.99 -17.23 -2.93
N PRO A 659 16.05 -16.10 -2.20
CA PRO A 659 16.60 -15.96 -0.85
C PRO A 659 15.63 -16.47 0.22
N ILE A 660 15.14 -17.70 0.05
CA ILE A 660 14.36 -18.43 1.05
C ILE A 660 15.28 -19.17 2.02
N LYS A 661 14.68 -19.73 3.09
CA LYS A 661 15.39 -20.58 4.05
C LYS A 661 16.07 -21.74 3.33
N GLN A 662 17.38 -21.81 3.44
CA GLN A 662 18.20 -22.89 2.93
C GLN A 662 18.35 -23.96 3.98
N THR A 663 18.36 -25.23 3.55
CA THR A 663 18.48 -26.40 4.42
C THR A 663 19.62 -27.26 3.90
N VAL A 664 20.58 -27.57 4.77
CA VAL A 664 21.75 -28.40 4.41
C VAL A 664 21.79 -29.57 5.37
N SER A 665 21.87 -30.79 4.82
CA SER A 665 21.99 -32.02 5.60
C SER A 665 23.42 -32.54 5.57
N PHE A 666 23.85 -33.19 6.65
CA PHE A 666 25.12 -33.89 6.78
C PHE A 666 25.00 -35.12 7.68
N LYS A 667 26.03 -35.97 7.71
CA LYS A 667 26.03 -37.18 8.53
C LYS A 667 25.83 -36.85 10.01
N THR A 668 24.90 -37.55 10.66
CA THR A 668 24.56 -37.31 12.07
C THR A 668 25.79 -37.28 12.98
N THR A 669 26.02 -36.16 13.66
CA THR A 669 27.20 -35.95 14.51
C THR A 669 26.83 -35.21 15.80
N LYS A 670 27.51 -35.55 16.90
CA LYS A 670 27.32 -34.88 18.20
C LYS A 670 28.18 -33.62 18.30
N ALA A 671 27.55 -32.48 18.51
CA ALA A 671 28.21 -31.18 18.64
C ALA A 671 27.49 -30.26 19.63
N ARG A 672 28.24 -29.34 20.25
CA ARG A 672 27.71 -28.27 21.10
C ARG A 672 27.94 -26.90 20.47
N PHE A 673 29.04 -26.73 19.75
CA PHE A 673 29.38 -25.48 19.09
C PHE A 673 29.27 -25.65 17.59
N VAL A 674 28.73 -24.64 16.93
CA VAL A 674 28.64 -24.57 15.47
C VAL A 674 29.29 -23.30 14.97
N LYS A 675 29.84 -23.35 13.76
CA LYS A 675 30.47 -22.23 13.10
C LYS A 675 30.02 -22.17 11.65
N LEU A 676 29.46 -21.03 11.25
CA LEU A 676 29.14 -20.72 9.86
C LEU A 676 30.18 -19.73 9.33
N LYS A 677 30.78 -20.07 8.19
CA LYS A 677 31.70 -19.22 7.43
C LYS A 677 31.08 -18.89 6.08
N GLY A 678 30.92 -17.60 5.79
CA GLY A 678 30.56 -17.12 4.45
C GLY A 678 31.79 -17.14 3.55
N VAL A 679 32.00 -18.24 2.83
CA VAL A 679 33.15 -18.44 1.92
C VAL A 679 33.06 -17.50 0.72
N LYS A 680 31.85 -17.34 0.17
CA LYS A 680 31.56 -16.37 -0.89
C LYS A 680 30.24 -15.66 -0.61
N ILE A 681 30.21 -14.37 -0.90
CA ILE A 681 29.06 -13.49 -0.77
C ILE A 681 28.59 -13.09 -2.18
N ILE A 682 27.28 -12.93 -2.36
CA ILE A 682 26.71 -12.46 -3.63
C ILE A 682 27.23 -11.05 -3.96
N ASP A 683 27.44 -10.79 -5.24
CA ASP A 683 27.86 -9.50 -5.79
C ASP A 683 29.18 -8.98 -5.21
N ASP A 684 30.02 -9.90 -4.71
CA ASP A 684 31.31 -9.62 -4.07
C ASP A 684 31.22 -8.59 -2.92
N ASP A 685 30.05 -8.51 -2.25
CA ASP A 685 29.88 -7.67 -1.06
C ASP A 685 30.86 -8.14 0.04
N LYS A 686 31.53 -7.18 0.67
CA LYS A 686 32.50 -7.44 1.74
C LYS A 686 31.84 -7.74 3.10
N ARG A 687 30.52 -7.68 3.19
CA ARG A 687 29.75 -7.95 4.41
C ARG A 687 29.06 -9.30 4.30
N MET A 688 28.89 -9.97 5.44
CA MET A 688 28.03 -11.13 5.56
C MET A 688 26.76 -10.72 6.31
N SER A 689 25.60 -11.14 5.79
CA SER A 689 24.32 -10.98 6.45
C SER A 689 23.64 -12.31 6.68
N VAL A 690 22.88 -12.36 7.77
CA VAL A 690 22.10 -13.52 8.16
C VAL A 690 20.83 -13.03 8.84
N GLY A 691 19.69 -13.49 8.34
CA GLY A 691 18.41 -13.34 9.04
C GLY A 691 18.35 -14.30 10.21
N GLU A 692 18.61 -15.59 9.97
CA GLU A 692 18.54 -16.63 11.00
C GLU A 692 19.48 -17.81 10.72
N ILE A 693 20.04 -18.39 11.79
CA ILE A 693 20.78 -19.66 11.78
C ILE A 693 19.98 -20.69 12.58
N GLY A 694 19.82 -21.89 12.02
CA GLY A 694 19.20 -23.02 12.72
C GLY A 694 20.04 -24.29 12.59
N VAL A 695 19.71 -25.29 13.41
CA VAL A 695 20.27 -26.66 13.32
C VAL A 695 19.14 -27.66 13.14
N ILE A 696 19.46 -28.83 12.60
CA ILE A 696 18.50 -29.91 12.39
C ILE A 696 18.87 -31.07 13.32
N THR A 697 17.98 -31.44 14.24
CA THR A 697 18.24 -32.54 15.20
C THR A 697 17.48 -33.83 14.88
N LYS A 698 16.36 -33.72 14.17
CA LYS A 698 15.50 -34.83 13.76
C LYS A 698 14.94 -34.52 12.36
N GLN A 699 14.89 -35.53 11.49
CA GLN A 699 13.94 -35.54 10.36
C GLN A 699 12.70 -36.31 10.79
#